data_AF-P13387-F1
#
_entry.id   AF-P13387-F1
#
_cell.length_a   1.000
_cell.length_b   1.000
_cell.length_c   1.000
_cell.angle_alpha   90.00
_cell.angle_beta   90.00
_cell.angle_gamma   90.00
#
_symmetry.space_group_name_H-M   'P 1'
#
loop_
_entity.id
_entity.type
_entity.pdbx_description
1 polymer ?
#
loop_
_entity_poly.entity_id
_entity_poly.type
_entity_poly.pdbx_seq_one_letter_code
_entity_poly.pdbx_strand_id
1 'polypeptide(L)'
;MGVRSPLSASGPRGAAVLVLLLLGVALCSAVEEKKVCQGTNNKLTQLGHVEDHFTSLQRMYNNCEVVLSNLEITYVEHNRDLTFLKTIQEVAGYVLIALNMVDVIPLENLQIIRGNVLYDNSFALAVLSNYHMNKTQGLRELPMKRLSEILNGGVKISNNPKLCNMDTVLWNDIIDTSRKPLTVLDFASNLSSCPKCHPNCTEDHCWGAGEQNCQTLTKVICAQQCSGRCRGKVPSDCCHNQCAAGCTGPRESDCLACRKFRDDATCKDTCPPLVLYNPTTYQMDVNPEGKYSFGATCVRECPHNYVVTDHGSCVRSCNTDTYEVEENGVRKCKKCDGLCSKVCNGIGIGELKGILSINATNIDSFKNCTKINGDVSILPVAFLGDAFTKTLPLDPKKLDVFRTVKEISGFLLIQAWPDNATDLYAFENLEIIRGRTKQHGQYSLAVVNLKIQSLGLRSLKEISDGDIAIMKNKNLCYADTMNWRSLFATQSQKTKIIQNRNKNDCTADRHVCDPLCSDVGCWGPGPFHCFSCRFFSRQKECVKQCNILQGEPREFERDSKCLPCHSECLVQNSTAYNTTCSGPGPDHCMKCAHFIDGPHCVKACPAGVLGENDTLVWKYADANAVCQLCHPNCTRGCKGPGLEGCPNGSKTPSIAAGVVGGLLCLVVVGLGIGLYLRRRHIVRKRTLRRLLQERELVEPLTP
;
A
#
# COMPACT_ATOMS: atom_id res chain seq x y z
N MET A 1 70.79 24.45 40.58
CA MET A 1 70.41 23.60 41.73
C MET A 1 69.88 22.29 41.17
N GLY A 2 70.66 21.20 41.25
CA GLY A 2 70.21 19.86 40.89
C GLY A 2 69.83 19.11 42.16
N VAL A 3 68.55 18.74 42.31
CA VAL A 3 68.07 17.82 43.36
C VAL A 3 66.85 17.04 42.83
N ARG A 4 67.04 15.70 42.77
CA ARG A 4 66.06 14.58 42.94
C ARG A 4 64.95 14.32 41.91
N SER A 5 65.19 13.33 41.03
CA SER A 5 64.77 11.89 41.11
C SER A 5 63.27 11.53 41.30
N PRO A 6 62.81 10.26 41.08
CA PRO A 6 62.00 9.89 39.91
C PRO A 6 60.64 9.24 40.27
N LEU A 7 59.72 9.19 39.31
CA LEU A 7 58.47 8.41 39.41
C LEU A 7 58.31 7.50 38.19
N SER A 8 58.73 6.24 38.36
CA SER A 8 58.35 5.10 37.53
C SER A 8 57.38 4.22 38.33
N ALA A 9 56.13 4.12 37.88
CA ALA A 9 55.18 3.12 38.34
C ALA A 9 54.12 2.85 37.25
N SER A 10 54.54 2.21 36.15
CA SER A 10 53.62 1.59 35.19
C SER A 10 53.23 0.20 35.72
N GLY A 11 52.17 0.13 36.53
CA GLY A 11 51.58 -1.13 37.01
C GLY A 11 50.56 -1.72 36.01
N PRO A 12 50.36 -3.04 35.97
CA PRO A 12 49.63 -3.73 34.88
C PRO A 12 48.10 -3.64 34.99
N ARG A 13 47.56 -2.56 35.56
CA ARG A 13 46.10 -2.34 35.66
C ARG A 13 45.47 -1.85 34.34
N GLY A 14 46.27 -1.38 33.38
CA GLY A 14 45.77 -0.94 32.06
C GLY A 14 45.29 -2.08 31.16
N ALA A 15 45.91 -3.27 31.26
CA ALA A 15 45.57 -4.40 30.39
C ALA A 15 44.24 -5.08 30.78
N ALA A 16 43.93 -5.16 32.09
CA ALA A 16 42.69 -5.80 32.56
C ALA A 16 41.43 -5.02 32.19
N VAL A 17 41.49 -3.69 32.18
CA VAL A 17 40.34 -2.83 31.82
C VAL A 17 40.05 -2.90 30.33
N LEU A 18 41.08 -3.00 29.47
CA LEU A 18 40.90 -3.15 28.03
C LEU A 18 40.31 -4.53 27.66
N VAL A 19 40.70 -5.59 28.36
CA VAL A 19 40.14 -6.93 28.14
C VAL A 19 38.68 -7.00 28.60
N LEU A 20 38.32 -6.34 29.71
CA LEU A 20 36.93 -6.23 30.15
C LEU A 20 36.06 -5.40 29.20
N LEU A 21 36.61 -4.36 28.58
CA LEU A 21 35.92 -3.58 27.54
C LEU A 21 35.75 -4.39 26.24
N LEU A 22 36.75 -5.17 25.82
CA LEU A 22 36.65 -6.05 24.65
C LEU A 22 35.70 -7.23 24.89
N LEU A 23 35.62 -7.76 26.12
CA LEU A 23 34.64 -8.79 26.51
C LEU A 23 33.23 -8.20 26.66
N GLY A 24 33.10 -6.93 27.09
CA GLY A 24 31.82 -6.24 27.19
C GLY A 24 31.16 -5.95 25.84
N VAL A 25 31.95 -5.70 24.79
CA VAL A 25 31.41 -5.47 23.43
C VAL A 25 31.02 -6.77 22.73
N ALA A 26 31.63 -7.91 23.10
CA ALA A 26 31.28 -9.22 22.52
C ALA A 26 29.98 -9.85 23.09
N LEU A 27 29.46 -9.34 24.21
CA LEU A 27 28.22 -9.83 24.84
C LEU A 27 26.96 -9.05 24.44
N CYS A 28 27.07 -8.05 23.56
CA CYS A 28 25.95 -7.67 22.71
C CYS A 28 25.77 -8.74 21.63
N SER A 29 25.41 -9.96 22.03
CA SER A 29 24.64 -10.83 21.18
C SER A 29 23.38 -10.04 20.84
N ALA A 30 23.41 -9.35 19.69
CA ALA A 30 22.20 -8.85 19.05
C ALA A 30 21.24 -10.05 19.05
N VAL A 31 20.16 -9.93 19.83
CA VAL A 31 19.14 -10.97 19.92
C VAL A 31 18.74 -11.26 18.48
N GLU A 32 19.01 -12.49 18.02
CA GLU A 32 18.76 -12.89 16.64
C GLU A 32 17.28 -12.65 16.35
N GLU A 33 16.97 -11.78 15.38
CA GLU A 33 15.59 -11.48 15.03
C GLU A 33 14.90 -12.77 14.58
N LYS A 34 13.80 -13.13 15.25
CA LYS A 34 13.04 -14.34 14.93
C LYS A 34 12.72 -14.37 13.44
N LYS A 35 13.01 -15.49 12.77
CA LYS A 35 12.71 -15.60 11.34
C LYS A 35 11.20 -15.63 11.11
N VAL A 36 10.75 -14.66 10.31
CA VAL A 36 9.33 -14.43 10.02
C VAL A 36 8.96 -15.00 8.65
N CYS A 37 7.75 -15.56 8.55
CA CYS A 37 7.22 -16.19 7.35
C CYS A 37 5.82 -15.67 7.07
N GLN A 38 5.45 -15.58 5.80
CA GLN A 38 4.17 -14.99 5.45
C GLN A 38 2.97 -15.89 5.79
N GLY A 39 3.11 -17.21 5.62
CA GLY A 39 1.97 -18.14 5.67
C GLY A 39 1.12 -18.08 4.40
N THR A 40 -0.06 -18.72 4.43
CA THR A 40 -0.96 -18.87 3.28
C THR A 40 -2.42 -18.53 3.60
N ASN A 41 -3.28 -18.50 2.58
CA ASN A 41 -4.74 -18.37 2.72
C ASN A 41 -5.44 -19.14 1.58
N ASN A 42 -5.13 -20.43 1.47
CA ASN A 42 -5.65 -21.33 0.44
C ASN A 42 -6.75 -22.25 0.98
N LYS A 43 -6.94 -22.30 2.30
CA LYS A 43 -7.88 -23.20 2.99
C LYS A 43 -7.64 -24.64 2.55
N LEU A 44 -8.64 -25.27 1.92
CA LEU A 44 -8.59 -26.62 1.40
C LEU A 44 -8.33 -26.69 -0.11
N THR A 45 -7.91 -25.60 -0.76
CA THR A 45 -7.67 -25.63 -2.20
C THR A 45 -6.26 -26.08 -2.54
N GLN A 46 -6.17 -27.12 -3.38
CA GLN A 46 -4.91 -27.62 -3.89
C GLN A 46 -4.57 -26.89 -5.19
N LEU A 47 -3.60 -25.98 -5.12
CA LEU A 47 -3.24 -25.07 -6.22
C LEU A 47 -2.22 -25.65 -7.21
N GLY A 48 -1.69 -26.84 -6.97
CA GLY A 48 -0.68 -27.47 -7.80
C GLY A 48 -0.54 -28.96 -7.56
N HIS A 49 0.45 -29.57 -8.22
CA HIS A 49 0.79 -30.98 -7.99
C HIS A 49 1.25 -31.16 -6.53
N VAL A 50 1.00 -32.34 -5.94
CA VAL A 50 1.30 -32.64 -4.53
C VAL A 50 2.77 -32.36 -4.19
N GLU A 51 3.68 -32.69 -5.11
CA GLU A 51 5.13 -32.44 -4.97
C GLU A 51 5.48 -30.94 -4.88
N ASP A 52 4.92 -30.13 -5.77
CA ASP A 52 5.16 -28.67 -5.80
C ASP A 52 4.56 -28.02 -4.54
N HIS A 53 3.43 -28.54 -4.06
CA HIS A 53 2.80 -28.10 -2.82
C HIS A 53 3.70 -28.39 -1.61
N PHE A 54 4.22 -29.60 -1.47
CA PHE A 54 5.12 -29.96 -0.39
C PHE A 54 6.42 -29.14 -0.42
N THR A 55 7.03 -28.99 -1.60
CA THR A 55 8.24 -28.18 -1.78
C THR A 55 8.01 -26.72 -1.35
N SER A 56 6.83 -26.18 -1.63
CA SER A 56 6.39 -24.86 -1.17
C SER A 56 6.32 -24.78 0.36
N LEU A 57 5.66 -25.75 1.01
CA LEU A 57 5.57 -25.79 2.48
C LEU A 57 6.96 -25.80 3.12
N GLN A 58 7.85 -26.68 2.64
CA GLN A 58 9.21 -26.78 3.15
C GLN A 58 9.97 -25.46 2.99
N ARG A 59 9.93 -24.84 1.82
CA ARG A 59 10.65 -23.58 1.59
C ARG A 59 10.10 -22.41 2.42
N MET A 60 8.79 -22.36 2.61
CA MET A 60 8.14 -21.29 3.37
C MET A 60 8.43 -21.39 4.87
N TYR A 61 8.36 -22.61 5.41
CA TYR A 61 8.41 -22.83 6.85
C TYR A 61 9.78 -23.28 7.37
N ASN A 62 10.76 -23.54 6.50
CA ASN A 62 12.10 -23.91 6.97
C ASN A 62 12.75 -22.80 7.82
N ASN A 63 13.12 -23.16 9.06
CA ASN A 63 13.61 -22.27 10.12
C ASN A 63 12.63 -21.14 10.48
N CYS A 64 11.35 -21.29 10.16
CA CYS A 64 10.32 -20.31 10.48
C CYS A 64 9.99 -20.32 11.96
N GLU A 65 9.93 -19.17 12.62
CA GLU A 65 9.50 -19.08 14.01
C GLU A 65 8.14 -18.38 14.18
N VAL A 66 7.86 -17.38 13.34
CA VAL A 66 6.64 -16.57 13.39
C VAL A 66 5.95 -16.56 12.03
N VAL A 67 4.70 -17.02 11.98
CA VAL A 67 3.85 -16.99 10.78
C VAL A 67 2.91 -15.78 10.85
N LEU A 68 3.06 -14.82 9.93
CA LEU A 68 2.29 -13.55 9.92
C LEU A 68 0.83 -13.70 9.46
N SER A 69 0.53 -14.74 8.68
CA SER A 69 -0.83 -15.07 8.24
C SER A 69 -1.25 -16.41 8.84
N ASN A 70 -1.71 -17.35 8.03
CA ASN A 70 -2.21 -18.65 8.50
C ASN A 70 -1.17 -19.73 8.23
N LEU A 71 -1.13 -20.72 9.09
CA LEU A 71 -0.35 -21.94 8.91
C LEU A 71 -1.29 -23.03 8.38
N GLU A 72 -1.21 -23.32 7.09
CA GLU A 72 -2.00 -24.37 6.45
C GLU A 72 -1.09 -25.53 6.06
N ILE A 73 -1.31 -26.69 6.67
CA ILE A 73 -0.62 -27.95 6.38
C ILE A 73 -1.67 -28.86 5.78
N THR A 74 -1.65 -29.00 4.46
CA THR A 74 -2.66 -29.77 3.73
C THR A 74 -2.03 -30.71 2.71
N TYR A 75 -2.77 -31.76 2.33
CA TYR A 75 -2.38 -32.66 1.24
C TYR A 75 -0.98 -33.29 1.35
N VAL A 76 -0.45 -33.46 2.57
CA VAL A 76 0.87 -34.08 2.77
C VAL A 76 0.78 -35.60 2.73
N GLU A 77 1.56 -36.23 1.85
CA GLU A 77 1.66 -37.70 1.72
C GLU A 77 2.42 -38.34 2.89
N HIS A 78 2.18 -39.64 3.11
CA HIS A 78 2.66 -40.39 4.27
C HIS A 78 4.18 -40.30 4.54
N ASN A 79 5.03 -40.46 3.52
CA ASN A 79 6.49 -40.58 3.67
C ASN A 79 7.24 -39.23 3.67
N ARG A 80 6.56 -38.13 4.01
CA ARG A 80 7.15 -36.79 3.95
C ARG A 80 7.70 -36.36 5.31
N ASP A 81 8.91 -35.82 5.30
CA ASP A 81 9.53 -35.27 6.50
C ASP A 81 9.02 -33.84 6.76
N LEU A 82 8.31 -33.67 7.88
CA LEU A 82 7.76 -32.39 8.33
C LEU A 82 8.60 -31.74 9.46
N THR A 83 9.83 -32.20 9.70
CA THR A 83 10.70 -31.70 10.77
C THR A 83 10.96 -30.19 10.68
N PHE A 84 10.92 -29.61 9.48
CA PHE A 84 11.06 -28.16 9.27
C PHE A 84 9.97 -27.32 9.94
N LEU A 85 8.84 -27.92 10.35
CA LEU A 85 7.78 -27.24 11.10
C LEU A 85 8.11 -27.05 12.59
N LYS A 86 9.09 -27.79 13.13
CA LYS A 86 9.41 -27.77 14.56
C LYS A 86 9.84 -26.40 15.07
N THR A 87 10.36 -25.52 14.23
CA THR A 87 10.83 -24.20 14.66
C THR A 87 9.71 -23.20 14.91
N ILE A 88 8.49 -23.47 14.42
CA ILE A 88 7.36 -22.55 14.50
C ILE A 88 6.92 -22.42 15.96
N GLN A 89 6.85 -21.17 16.44
CA GLN A 89 6.45 -20.82 17.80
C GLN A 89 5.16 -20.01 17.85
N GLU A 90 4.87 -19.25 16.81
CA GLU A 90 3.75 -18.31 16.80
C GLU A 90 3.07 -18.26 15.44
N VAL A 91 1.73 -18.26 15.45
CA VAL A 91 0.90 -18.07 14.27
C VAL A 91 -0.08 -16.92 14.52
N ALA A 92 -0.03 -15.88 13.68
CA ALA A 92 -0.87 -14.70 13.84
C ALA A 92 -2.33 -14.93 13.39
N GLY A 93 -2.55 -15.75 12.36
CA GLY A 93 -3.85 -16.16 11.86
C GLY A 93 -4.35 -17.44 12.53
N TYR A 94 -4.90 -18.34 11.72
CA TYR A 94 -5.31 -19.69 12.15
C TYR A 94 -4.30 -20.76 11.74
N VAL A 95 -4.40 -21.92 12.36
CA VAL A 95 -3.71 -23.16 12.01
C VAL A 95 -4.72 -24.14 11.43
N LEU A 96 -4.49 -24.59 10.20
CA LEU A 96 -5.30 -25.59 9.51
C LEU A 96 -4.45 -26.81 9.18
N ILE A 97 -4.84 -27.96 9.72
CA ILE A 97 -4.22 -29.25 9.46
C ILE A 97 -5.29 -30.14 8.84
N ALA A 98 -5.26 -30.31 7.53
CA ALA A 98 -6.34 -31.03 6.85
C ALA A 98 -5.89 -31.91 5.69
N LEU A 99 -6.57 -33.04 5.51
CA LEU A 99 -6.36 -33.93 4.35
C LEU A 99 -4.92 -34.46 4.23
N ASN A 100 -4.23 -34.63 5.36
CA ASN A 100 -2.89 -35.20 5.40
C ASN A 100 -2.90 -36.71 5.66
N MET A 101 -1.88 -37.41 5.16
CA MET A 101 -1.70 -38.85 5.29
C MET A 101 -0.46 -39.24 6.11
N VAL A 102 0.27 -38.26 6.65
CA VAL A 102 1.42 -38.47 7.56
C VAL A 102 0.97 -38.97 8.93
N ASP A 103 1.84 -39.68 9.63
CA ASP A 103 1.58 -40.13 11.00
C ASP A 103 1.78 -39.02 12.05
N VAL A 104 2.71 -38.08 11.81
CA VAL A 104 3.11 -37.06 12.79
C VAL A 104 3.24 -35.69 12.12
N ILE A 105 2.66 -34.66 12.74
CA ILE A 105 2.87 -33.25 12.37
C ILE A 105 3.55 -32.55 13.56
N PRO A 106 4.87 -32.29 13.50
CA PRO A 106 5.64 -31.93 14.67
C PRO A 106 5.60 -30.42 14.98
N LEU A 107 4.49 -29.95 15.56
CA LEU A 107 4.31 -28.57 16.03
C LEU A 107 4.68 -28.40 17.51
N GLU A 108 5.77 -29.04 17.92
CA GLU A 108 6.18 -29.19 19.33
C GLU A 108 6.52 -27.86 20.02
N ASN A 109 6.93 -26.85 19.24
CA ASN A 109 7.32 -25.54 19.75
C ASN A 109 6.26 -24.45 19.57
N LEU A 110 5.12 -24.76 18.94
CA LEU A 110 4.04 -23.81 18.76
C LEU A 110 3.49 -23.43 20.13
N GLN A 111 3.59 -22.15 20.50
CA GLN A 111 3.23 -21.63 21.81
C GLN A 111 1.89 -20.89 21.79
N ILE A 112 1.64 -20.15 20.71
CA ILE A 112 0.50 -19.25 20.63
C ILE A 112 -0.10 -19.21 19.22
N ILE A 113 -1.43 -19.21 19.17
CA ILE A 113 -2.21 -18.92 17.97
C ILE A 113 -3.04 -17.67 18.26
N ARG A 114 -2.80 -16.58 17.53
CA ARG A 114 -3.44 -15.29 17.84
C ARG A 114 -4.86 -15.17 17.31
N GLY A 115 -5.19 -15.85 16.20
CA GLY A 115 -6.54 -15.83 15.64
C GLY A 115 -6.98 -14.46 15.13
N ASN A 116 -6.07 -13.66 14.57
CA ASN A 116 -6.40 -12.41 13.88
C ASN A 116 -7.27 -12.66 12.63
N VAL A 117 -7.13 -13.86 12.06
CA VAL A 117 -7.97 -14.42 11.01
C VAL A 117 -8.40 -15.81 11.46
N LEU A 118 -9.68 -16.15 11.27
CA LEU A 118 -10.26 -17.42 11.71
C LEU A 118 -10.69 -18.26 10.50
N TYR A 119 -10.45 -19.56 10.56
CA TYR A 119 -10.99 -20.55 9.64
C TYR A 119 -12.51 -20.68 9.85
N ASP A 120 -13.29 -20.73 8.76
CA ASP A 120 -14.76 -20.63 8.78
C ASP A 120 -15.30 -19.48 9.66
N ASN A 121 -14.53 -18.39 9.77
CA ASN A 121 -14.81 -17.24 10.64
C ASN A 121 -14.94 -17.55 12.14
N SER A 122 -14.59 -18.76 12.59
CA SER A 122 -14.84 -19.22 13.98
C SER A 122 -13.66 -19.92 14.65
N PHE A 123 -12.81 -20.62 13.88
CA PHE A 123 -11.80 -21.52 14.42
C PHE A 123 -10.39 -20.97 14.23
N ALA A 124 -9.61 -20.96 15.31
CA ALA A 124 -8.18 -20.64 15.29
C ALA A 124 -7.33 -21.87 15.02
N LEU A 125 -7.82 -23.05 15.41
CA LEU A 125 -7.20 -24.34 15.12
C LEU A 125 -8.24 -25.27 14.52
N ALA A 126 -7.97 -25.78 13.33
CA ALA A 126 -8.81 -26.74 12.64
C ALA A 126 -8.00 -27.97 12.21
N VAL A 127 -8.36 -29.15 12.72
CA VAL A 127 -7.73 -30.43 12.41
C VAL A 127 -8.78 -31.34 11.77
N LEU A 128 -8.72 -31.49 10.44
CA LEU A 128 -9.83 -32.02 9.64
C LEU A 128 -9.39 -33.17 8.71
N SER A 129 -10.00 -34.34 8.84
CA SER A 129 -9.89 -35.40 7.83
C SER A 129 -8.45 -35.82 7.47
N ASN A 130 -7.58 -35.99 8.46
CA ASN A 130 -6.19 -36.40 8.23
C ASN A 130 -6.05 -37.94 8.23
N TYR A 131 -6.51 -38.58 7.15
CA TYR A 131 -6.43 -40.02 6.95
C TYR A 131 -6.33 -40.39 5.47
N HIS A 132 -5.77 -41.57 5.20
CA HIS A 132 -5.79 -42.18 3.86
C HIS A 132 -7.15 -42.83 3.58
N MET A 133 -7.62 -42.91 2.33
CA MET A 133 -8.97 -43.36 1.95
C MET A 133 -9.47 -44.63 2.69
N ASN A 134 -8.60 -45.62 2.89
CA ASN A 134 -8.93 -46.88 3.58
C ASN A 134 -9.07 -46.75 5.10
N LYS A 135 -8.85 -45.55 5.68
CA LYS A 135 -8.78 -45.23 7.11
C LYS A 135 -7.77 -46.08 7.91
N THR A 136 -6.89 -46.80 7.22
CA THR A 136 -5.84 -47.63 7.81
C THR A 136 -4.67 -46.81 8.32
N GLN A 137 -4.36 -45.71 7.63
CA GLN A 137 -3.27 -44.77 7.90
C GLN A 137 -3.80 -43.34 8.02
N GLY A 138 -3.07 -42.49 8.73
CA GLY A 138 -3.46 -41.10 8.96
C GLY A 138 -2.73 -40.52 10.16
N LEU A 139 -3.01 -39.24 10.45
CA LEU A 139 -2.39 -38.53 11.55
C LEU A 139 -2.66 -39.23 12.88
N ARG A 140 -1.59 -39.65 13.55
CA ARG A 140 -1.60 -40.34 14.84
C ARG A 140 -1.25 -39.39 15.98
N GLU A 141 -0.24 -38.56 15.75
CA GLU A 141 0.31 -37.66 16.77
C GLU A 141 0.34 -36.22 16.25
N LEU A 142 -0.20 -35.31 17.06
CA LEU A 142 -0.10 -33.87 16.86
C LEU A 142 0.48 -33.23 18.13
N PRO A 143 1.79 -33.38 18.36
CA PRO A 143 2.42 -32.92 19.60
C PRO A 143 2.51 -31.39 19.60
N MET A 144 1.57 -30.72 20.25
CA MET A 144 1.58 -29.26 20.48
C MET A 144 1.88 -28.95 21.94
N LYS A 145 2.89 -29.60 22.50
CA LYS A 145 3.23 -29.58 23.94
C LYS A 145 3.47 -28.20 24.54
N ARG A 146 3.88 -27.22 23.73
CA ARG A 146 4.07 -25.83 24.15
C ARG A 146 2.86 -24.93 23.89
N LEU A 147 1.81 -25.41 23.23
CA LEU A 147 0.63 -24.60 22.92
C LEU A 147 -0.20 -24.43 24.19
N SER A 148 -0.12 -23.24 24.77
CA SER A 148 -0.82 -22.88 26.00
C SER A 148 -1.80 -21.72 25.80
N GLU A 149 -1.81 -21.07 24.64
CA GLU A 149 -2.71 -19.93 24.40
C GLU A 149 -3.25 -19.84 22.96
N ILE A 150 -4.58 -19.76 22.85
CA ILE A 150 -5.31 -19.29 21.68
C ILE A 150 -6.02 -18.00 22.07
N LEU A 151 -5.54 -16.85 21.54
CA LEU A 151 -6.05 -15.53 21.94
C LEU A 151 -7.47 -15.23 21.43
N ASN A 152 -7.81 -15.77 20.26
CA ASN A 152 -9.10 -15.53 19.61
C ASN A 152 -9.49 -16.72 18.74
N GLY A 153 -10.76 -17.08 18.75
CA GLY A 153 -11.30 -18.23 18.00
C GLY A 153 -11.25 -19.54 18.79
N GLY A 154 -12.01 -20.53 18.31
CA GLY A 154 -12.12 -21.84 18.94
C GLY A 154 -11.37 -22.94 18.21
N VAL A 155 -11.65 -24.18 18.58
CA VAL A 155 -10.97 -25.37 18.07
C VAL A 155 -11.95 -26.31 17.39
N LYS A 156 -11.60 -26.80 16.20
CA LYS A 156 -12.36 -27.80 15.46
C LYS A 156 -11.49 -29.02 15.19
N ILE A 157 -11.78 -30.13 15.84
CA ILE A 157 -11.17 -31.43 15.57
C ILE A 157 -12.28 -32.35 15.09
N SER A 158 -12.17 -32.83 13.85
CA SER A 158 -13.22 -33.68 13.27
C SER A 158 -12.67 -34.63 12.23
N ASN A 159 -13.21 -35.84 12.22
CA ASN A 159 -12.92 -36.89 11.24
C ASN A 159 -11.43 -37.30 11.19
N ASN A 160 -10.78 -37.46 12.35
CA ASN A 160 -9.40 -37.93 12.44
C ASN A 160 -9.36 -39.33 13.11
N PRO A 161 -9.59 -40.42 12.35
CA PRO A 161 -9.80 -41.76 12.91
C PRO A 161 -8.57 -42.41 13.52
N LYS A 162 -7.39 -41.81 13.41
CA LYS A 162 -6.13 -42.33 13.95
C LYS A 162 -5.47 -41.43 15.00
N LEU A 163 -6.01 -40.22 15.20
CA LEU A 163 -5.41 -39.19 16.03
C LEU A 163 -5.65 -39.50 17.51
N CYS A 164 -4.56 -39.67 18.26
CA CYS A 164 -4.57 -39.97 19.68
C CYS A 164 -4.43 -38.72 20.55
N ASN A 165 -4.83 -38.84 21.82
CA ASN A 165 -4.54 -37.89 22.90
C ASN A 165 -5.04 -36.46 22.67
N MET A 166 -6.13 -36.26 21.92
CA MET A 166 -6.76 -34.93 21.77
C MET A 166 -7.88 -34.69 22.78
N ASP A 167 -8.43 -35.78 23.31
CA ASP A 167 -9.39 -35.84 24.41
C ASP A 167 -8.73 -35.63 25.78
N THR A 168 -7.44 -35.97 25.90
CA THR A 168 -6.63 -35.74 27.11
C THR A 168 -6.18 -34.29 27.26
N VAL A 169 -6.28 -33.45 26.21
CA VAL A 169 -5.88 -32.03 26.28
C VAL A 169 -6.96 -31.20 26.96
N LEU A 170 -6.58 -30.46 28.00
CA LEU A 170 -7.45 -29.49 28.67
C LEU A 170 -7.56 -28.20 27.84
N TRP A 171 -8.48 -28.19 26.88
CA TRP A 171 -8.71 -27.07 25.96
C TRP A 171 -9.12 -25.76 26.66
N ASN A 172 -9.77 -25.83 27.82
CA ASN A 172 -10.19 -24.65 28.59
C ASN A 172 -9.02 -23.84 29.16
N ASP A 173 -7.84 -24.46 29.35
CA ASP A 173 -6.61 -23.76 29.74
C ASP A 173 -6.01 -22.99 28.56
N ILE A 174 -6.20 -23.49 27.33
CA ILE A 174 -5.63 -22.94 26.10
C ILE A 174 -6.51 -21.81 25.54
N ILE A 175 -7.82 -22.05 25.47
CA ILE A 175 -8.80 -21.18 24.80
C ILE A 175 -9.28 -20.07 25.75
N ASP A 176 -9.45 -18.85 25.22
CA ASP A 176 -10.17 -17.78 25.93
C ASP A 176 -11.69 -18.02 25.96
N THR A 177 -12.15 -18.75 26.98
CA THR A 177 -13.57 -19.07 27.22
C THR A 177 -14.46 -17.86 27.50
N SER A 178 -13.88 -16.70 27.87
CA SER A 178 -14.65 -15.47 28.13
C SER A 178 -15.40 -14.98 26.89
N ARG A 179 -14.86 -15.27 25.69
CA ARG A 179 -15.43 -14.89 24.39
C ARG A 179 -16.45 -15.90 23.85
N LYS A 180 -16.68 -17.02 24.56
CA LYS A 180 -17.55 -18.14 24.13
C LYS A 180 -17.27 -18.62 22.69
N PRO A 181 -16.02 -18.98 22.34
CA PRO A 181 -15.70 -19.43 20.99
C PRO A 181 -16.35 -20.78 20.66
N LEU A 182 -16.71 -20.99 19.39
CA LEU A 182 -17.24 -22.27 18.91
C LEU A 182 -16.16 -23.34 18.99
N THR A 183 -16.45 -24.44 19.69
CA THR A 183 -15.52 -25.54 19.88
C THR A 183 -16.21 -26.84 19.48
N VAL A 184 -15.65 -27.56 18.51
CA VAL A 184 -16.20 -28.79 17.94
C VAL A 184 -15.14 -29.87 18.08
N LEU A 185 -15.33 -30.78 19.02
CA LEU A 185 -14.37 -31.83 19.35
C LEU A 185 -15.02 -33.19 19.13
N ASP A 186 -14.82 -33.74 17.94
CA ASP A 186 -15.28 -35.07 17.55
C ASP A 186 -14.09 -36.03 17.56
N PHE A 187 -13.95 -36.75 18.68
CA PHE A 187 -12.88 -37.71 18.91
C PHE A 187 -13.33 -39.12 18.55
N ALA A 188 -12.44 -39.90 17.94
CA ALA A 188 -12.71 -41.31 17.65
C ALA A 188 -12.81 -42.10 18.96
N SER A 189 -14.02 -42.49 19.34
CA SER A 189 -14.37 -43.03 20.66
C SER A 189 -13.77 -44.41 21.01
N ASN A 190 -12.99 -45.04 20.13
CA ASN A 190 -12.56 -46.44 20.27
C ASN A 190 -11.13 -46.74 19.77
N LEU A 191 -10.16 -45.83 19.96
CA LEU A 191 -8.76 -46.18 19.73
C LEU A 191 -8.18 -46.93 20.94
N SER A 192 -8.44 -48.24 21.05
CA SER A 192 -7.85 -49.09 22.10
C SER A 192 -6.30 -49.15 22.08
N SER A 193 -5.66 -48.57 21.06
CA SER A 193 -4.20 -48.57 20.87
C SER A 193 -3.52 -47.22 21.17
N CYS A 194 -4.25 -46.20 21.63
CA CYS A 194 -3.60 -44.93 21.99
C CYS A 194 -2.77 -45.07 23.26
N PRO A 195 -1.58 -44.45 23.32
CA PRO A 195 -0.78 -44.44 24.53
C PRO A 195 -1.45 -43.61 25.62
N LYS A 196 -1.29 -44.05 26.87
CA LYS A 196 -1.72 -43.30 28.05
C LYS A 196 -0.77 -42.15 28.33
N CYS A 197 -1.27 -41.12 29.00
CA CYS A 197 -0.44 -40.06 29.55
C CYS A 197 0.56 -40.60 30.57
N HIS A 198 1.66 -39.89 30.74
CA HIS A 198 2.64 -40.24 31.76
C HIS A 198 2.04 -40.05 33.16
N PRO A 199 2.34 -40.90 34.16
CA PRO A 199 1.76 -40.78 35.50
C PRO A 199 2.04 -39.45 36.23
N ASN A 200 3.09 -38.73 35.84
CA ASN A 200 3.41 -37.40 36.40
C ASN A 200 2.57 -36.26 35.79
N CYS A 201 1.77 -36.51 34.75
CA CYS A 201 0.95 -35.47 34.15
C CYS A 201 -0.16 -35.05 35.13
N THR A 202 -0.43 -33.75 35.20
CA THR A 202 -1.49 -33.24 36.09
C THR A 202 -2.84 -33.69 35.56
N GLU A 203 -3.60 -34.43 36.36
CA GLU A 203 -4.97 -34.89 36.03
C GLU A 203 -5.06 -35.62 34.67
N ASP A 204 -4.03 -36.40 34.32
CA ASP A 204 -3.93 -37.12 33.04
C ASP A 204 -4.02 -36.21 31.79
N HIS A 205 -3.62 -34.93 31.91
CA HIS A 205 -3.57 -34.02 30.77
C HIS A 205 -2.25 -34.09 30.00
N CYS A 206 -2.30 -34.55 28.74
CA CYS A 206 -1.14 -34.68 27.88
C CYS A 206 -1.48 -34.58 26.39
N TRP A 207 -0.44 -34.35 25.58
CA TRP A 207 -0.46 -34.36 24.12
C TRP A 207 -0.05 -35.72 23.51
N GLY A 208 0.37 -36.68 24.34
CA GLY A 208 0.91 -37.97 23.91
C GLY A 208 1.68 -38.69 25.02
N ALA A 209 2.37 -39.77 24.67
CA ALA A 209 3.13 -40.59 25.61
C ALA A 209 4.39 -39.88 26.16
N GLY A 210 4.75 -40.16 27.41
CA GLY A 210 5.99 -39.68 28.03
C GLY A 210 5.85 -38.33 28.74
N GLU A 211 6.75 -38.09 29.71
CA GLU A 211 6.69 -36.92 30.60
C GLU A 211 6.82 -35.60 29.86
N GLN A 212 7.62 -35.56 28.78
CA GLN A 212 7.79 -34.37 27.95
C GLN A 212 6.50 -33.93 27.22
N ASN A 213 5.49 -34.81 27.13
CA ASN A 213 4.22 -34.54 26.47
C ASN A 213 3.10 -34.18 27.45
N CYS A 214 3.38 -34.10 28.75
CA CYS A 214 2.42 -33.57 29.71
C CYS A 214 2.05 -32.13 29.36
N GLN A 215 0.76 -31.80 29.43
CA GLN A 215 0.31 -30.45 29.18
C GLN A 215 0.73 -29.55 30.34
N THR A 216 1.38 -28.43 30.02
CA THR A 216 1.69 -27.39 31.02
C THR A 216 0.45 -26.52 31.21
N LEU A 217 -0.13 -26.54 32.41
CA LEU A 217 -1.29 -25.71 32.76
C LEU A 217 -0.83 -24.32 33.18
N THR A 218 -1.37 -23.29 32.55
CA THR A 218 -0.90 -21.90 32.73
C THR A 218 -2.01 -20.92 33.07
N LYS A 219 -3.27 -21.37 33.18
CA LYS A 219 -4.45 -20.51 33.41
C LYS A 219 -5.39 -21.07 34.48
N VAL A 220 -5.83 -22.32 34.35
CA VAL A 220 -6.87 -22.89 35.25
C VAL A 220 -6.37 -23.10 36.67
N ILE A 221 -5.07 -23.36 36.84
CA ILE A 221 -4.44 -23.58 38.14
C ILE A 221 -4.10 -22.27 38.86
N CYS A 222 -4.26 -21.12 38.20
CA CYS A 222 -3.78 -19.85 38.70
C CYS A 222 -4.60 -19.36 39.90
N ALA A 223 -3.91 -18.64 40.79
CA ALA A 223 -4.58 -17.91 41.86
C ALA A 223 -5.54 -16.86 41.29
N GLN A 224 -6.62 -16.56 42.02
CA GLN A 224 -7.65 -15.59 41.59
C GLN A 224 -7.10 -14.17 41.34
N GLN A 225 -5.95 -13.84 41.93
CA GLN A 225 -5.26 -12.56 41.77
C GLN A 225 -4.51 -12.44 40.43
N CYS A 226 -4.28 -13.54 39.72
CA CYS A 226 -3.56 -13.50 38.45
C CYS A 226 -4.44 -12.90 37.35
N SER A 227 -3.86 -11.99 36.54
CA SER A 227 -4.59 -11.31 35.46
C SER A 227 -4.70 -12.12 34.15
N GLY A 228 -4.29 -13.39 34.14
CA GLY A 228 -4.38 -14.25 32.96
C GLY A 228 -3.60 -15.55 33.06
N ARG A 229 -2.27 -15.46 33.18
CA ARG A 229 -1.37 -16.63 33.18
C ARG A 229 -0.55 -16.75 34.47
N CYS A 230 -0.05 -17.95 34.78
CA CYS A 230 0.82 -18.23 35.91
C CYS A 230 1.76 -19.42 35.66
N ARG A 231 2.75 -19.58 36.53
CA ARG A 231 3.67 -20.73 36.60
C ARG A 231 3.19 -21.84 37.55
N GLY A 232 2.24 -21.52 38.41
CA GLY A 232 1.84 -22.35 39.54
C GLY A 232 0.66 -21.74 40.31
N LYS A 233 0.33 -22.34 41.45
CA LYS A 233 -0.95 -22.11 42.17
C LYS A 233 -0.92 -20.90 43.10
N VAL A 234 0.24 -20.39 43.47
CA VAL A 234 0.35 -19.29 44.45
C VAL A 234 0.39 -17.92 43.76
N PRO A 235 -0.05 -16.84 44.41
CA PRO A 235 -0.05 -15.50 43.79
C PRO A 235 1.31 -14.99 43.30
N SER A 236 2.44 -15.44 43.89
CA SER A 236 3.79 -15.12 43.40
C SER A 236 4.13 -15.75 42.04
N ASP A 237 3.35 -16.74 41.61
CA ASP A 237 3.51 -17.41 40.32
C ASP A 237 2.78 -16.71 39.19
N CYS A 238 2.01 -15.66 39.49
CA CYS A 238 1.33 -14.88 38.46
C CYS A 238 2.35 -14.30 37.47
N CYS A 239 2.03 -14.41 36.19
CA CYS A 239 2.78 -13.76 35.13
C CYS A 239 2.38 -12.29 35.01
N HIS A 240 3.24 -11.49 34.40
CA HIS A 240 2.90 -10.12 34.03
C HIS A 240 1.68 -10.08 33.10
N ASN A 241 0.87 -9.02 33.18
CA ASN A 241 -0.36 -8.90 32.38
C ASN A 241 -0.13 -8.77 30.87
N GLN A 242 1.09 -8.43 30.45
CA GLN A 242 1.53 -8.40 29.05
C GLN A 242 2.03 -9.77 28.55
N CYS A 243 2.17 -10.77 29.43
CA CYS A 243 2.52 -12.11 29.03
C CYS A 243 1.34 -12.86 28.41
N ALA A 244 1.65 -13.75 27.49
CA ALA A 244 0.80 -14.78 26.95
C ALA A 244 1.56 -16.12 26.98
N ALA A 245 0.84 -17.23 26.87
CA ALA A 245 1.34 -18.61 26.93
C ALA A 245 2.03 -19.03 28.24
N GLY A 246 2.29 -18.09 29.16
CA GLY A 246 2.99 -18.33 30.42
C GLY A 246 4.23 -17.44 30.57
N CYS A 247 5.04 -17.72 31.59
CA CYS A 247 6.24 -16.96 31.90
C CYS A 247 7.24 -17.83 32.67
N THR A 248 8.49 -17.38 32.75
CA THR A 248 9.55 -17.96 33.60
C THR A 248 9.73 -17.19 34.91
N GLY A 249 9.22 -15.96 34.97
CA GLY A 249 9.28 -15.04 36.11
C GLY A 249 8.12 -14.03 36.07
N PRO A 250 8.01 -13.13 37.05
CA PRO A 250 6.86 -12.25 37.21
C PRO A 250 6.89 -11.01 36.31
N ARG A 251 8.01 -10.72 35.63
CA ARG A 251 8.20 -9.49 34.86
C ARG A 251 7.77 -9.64 33.40
N GLU A 252 7.56 -8.52 32.73
CA GLU A 252 7.31 -8.45 31.29
C GLU A 252 8.47 -8.96 30.40
N SER A 253 9.69 -9.00 30.94
CA SER A 253 10.85 -9.61 30.30
C SER A 253 10.85 -11.15 30.37
N ASP A 254 10.04 -11.72 31.26
CA ASP A 254 10.10 -13.14 31.59
C ASP A 254 8.99 -13.95 30.88
N CYS A 255 8.24 -13.31 29.98
CA CYS A 255 7.13 -13.94 29.26
C CYS A 255 7.61 -14.98 28.24
N LEU A 256 6.85 -16.06 28.06
CA LEU A 256 7.11 -17.04 26.98
C LEU A 256 6.67 -16.48 25.61
N ALA A 257 5.51 -15.84 25.57
CA ALA A 257 5.02 -15.08 24.43
C ALA A 257 4.45 -13.74 24.91
N CYS A 258 4.41 -12.75 24.02
CA CYS A 258 3.80 -11.46 24.33
C CYS A 258 2.33 -11.43 23.90
N ARG A 259 1.48 -10.91 24.77
CA ARG A 259 0.05 -10.74 24.51
C ARG A 259 -0.20 -9.79 23.34
N LYS A 260 0.47 -8.63 23.32
CA LYS A 260 0.36 -7.63 22.24
C LYS A 260 1.65 -7.53 21.42
N PHE A 261 2.68 -6.85 21.93
CA PHE A 261 3.92 -6.62 21.20
C PHE A 261 5.15 -7.14 21.94
N ARG A 262 6.05 -7.76 21.19
CA ARG A 262 7.42 -8.03 21.64
C ARG A 262 8.32 -6.88 21.21
N ASP A 263 8.92 -6.21 22.18
CA ASP A 263 9.95 -5.20 21.96
C ASP A 263 11.28 -5.74 22.46
N ASP A 264 12.12 -6.21 21.53
CA ASP A 264 13.32 -6.99 21.81
C ASP A 264 13.01 -8.20 22.72
N ALA A 265 13.37 -8.14 24.01
CA ALA A 265 13.14 -9.19 25.00
C ALA A 265 11.95 -8.91 25.95
N THR A 266 11.24 -7.80 25.78
CA THR A 266 10.22 -7.33 26.73
C THR A 266 8.85 -7.26 26.07
N CYS A 267 7.83 -7.76 26.76
CA CYS A 267 6.45 -7.66 26.30
C CYS A 267 5.81 -6.32 26.68
N LYS A 268 5.35 -5.57 25.68
CA LYS A 268 4.77 -4.23 25.86
C LYS A 268 3.36 -4.16 25.27
N ASP A 269 2.59 -3.21 25.79
CA ASP A 269 1.23 -2.94 25.31
C ASP A 269 1.23 -2.23 23.94
N THR A 270 2.20 -1.34 23.74
CA THR A 270 2.43 -0.58 22.51
C THR A 270 3.94 -0.50 22.22
N CYS A 271 4.30 -0.35 20.94
CA CYS A 271 5.69 -0.07 20.57
C CYS A 271 6.07 1.38 20.93
N PRO A 272 7.37 1.64 21.21
CA PRO A 272 7.85 2.99 21.47
C PRO A 272 7.48 3.98 20.35
N PRO A 273 6.87 5.13 20.66
CA PRO A 273 6.42 6.09 19.65
C PRO A 273 7.60 6.71 18.92
N LEU A 274 7.41 7.10 17.65
CA LEU A 274 8.49 7.68 16.82
C LEU A 274 8.88 9.10 17.23
N VAL A 275 7.98 9.81 17.92
CA VAL A 275 8.18 11.18 18.38
C VAL A 275 7.69 11.34 19.81
N LEU A 276 8.36 12.18 20.59
CA LEU A 276 8.02 12.50 21.97
C LEU A 276 7.80 14.01 22.12
N TYR A 277 6.82 14.40 22.93
CA TYR A 277 6.61 15.80 23.26
C TYR A 277 7.69 16.27 24.23
N ASN A 278 8.42 17.32 23.85
CA ASN A 278 9.41 17.96 24.71
C ASN A 278 8.76 19.15 25.43
N PRO A 279 8.55 19.08 26.75
CA PRO A 279 7.90 20.15 27.52
C PRO A 279 8.74 21.41 27.68
N THR A 280 10.04 21.36 27.38
CA THR A 280 10.94 22.52 27.45
C THR A 280 10.88 23.35 26.17
N THR A 281 10.85 22.69 25.00
CA THR A 281 10.77 23.37 23.69
C THR A 281 9.34 23.53 23.18
N TYR A 282 8.36 22.85 23.79
CA TYR A 282 6.97 22.76 23.33
C TYR A 282 6.85 22.19 21.90
N GLN A 283 7.76 21.28 21.52
CA GLN A 283 7.84 20.69 20.19
C GLN A 283 7.83 19.15 20.27
N MET A 284 7.59 18.51 19.12
CA MET A 284 7.70 17.07 18.97
C MET A 284 9.12 16.73 18.50
N ASP A 285 9.89 16.06 19.36
CA ASP A 285 11.24 15.63 19.06
C ASP A 285 11.23 14.17 18.58
N VAL A 286 12.16 13.81 17.70
CA VAL A 286 12.34 12.42 17.25
C VAL A 286 12.75 11.56 18.45
N ASN A 287 12.03 10.46 18.69
CA ASN A 287 12.38 9.50 19.72
C ASN A 287 13.49 8.57 19.22
N PRO A 288 14.70 8.58 19.82
CA PRO A 288 15.78 7.67 19.42
C PRO A 288 15.42 6.19 19.63
N GLU A 289 14.50 5.90 20.55
CA GLU A 289 14.00 4.55 20.84
C GLU A 289 12.76 4.19 20.01
N GLY A 290 12.29 5.07 19.12
CA GLY A 290 11.09 4.87 18.32
C GLY A 290 11.18 3.61 17.46
N LYS A 291 10.12 2.80 17.48
CA LYS A 291 10.03 1.57 16.68
C LYS A 291 8.67 1.45 16.01
N TYR A 292 8.66 0.81 14.85
CA TYR A 292 7.44 0.49 14.12
C TYR A 292 6.81 -0.80 14.63
N SER A 293 5.50 -0.82 14.65
CA SER A 293 4.71 -2.04 14.85
C SER A 293 4.64 -2.85 13.56
N PHE A 294 5.13 -4.09 13.60
CA PHE A 294 5.03 -5.06 12.51
C PHE A 294 4.48 -6.38 13.02
N GLY A 295 3.21 -6.66 12.74
CA GLY A 295 2.50 -7.79 13.36
C GLY A 295 2.46 -7.62 14.87
N ALA A 296 3.02 -8.57 15.61
CA ALA A 296 3.11 -8.56 17.07
C ALA A 296 4.53 -8.26 17.59
N THR A 297 5.37 -7.59 16.79
CA THR A 297 6.76 -7.24 17.14
C THR A 297 7.04 -5.77 16.86
N CYS A 298 7.91 -5.16 17.65
CA CYS A 298 8.43 -3.81 17.42
C CYS A 298 9.76 -3.89 16.66
N VAL A 299 9.83 -3.25 15.49
CA VAL A 299 11.01 -3.26 14.61
C VAL A 299 11.53 -1.84 14.39
N ARG A 300 12.84 -1.68 14.25
CA ARG A 300 13.44 -0.36 13.97
C ARG A 300 13.16 0.09 12.54
N GLU A 301 13.20 -0.85 11.59
CA GLU A 301 12.96 -0.61 10.18
C GLU A 301 11.89 -1.58 9.66
N CYS A 302 10.98 -1.08 8.84
CA CYS A 302 10.02 -1.93 8.15
C CYS A 302 10.70 -2.63 6.95
N PRO A 303 10.25 -3.83 6.55
CA PRO A 303 10.72 -4.45 5.32
C PRO A 303 10.54 -3.50 4.11
N HIS A 304 11.49 -3.48 3.18
CA HIS A 304 11.55 -2.52 2.07
C HIS A 304 10.33 -2.54 1.13
N ASN A 305 9.63 -3.68 1.05
CA ASN A 305 8.40 -3.82 0.29
C ASN A 305 7.15 -3.36 1.05
N TYR A 306 7.22 -3.02 2.34
CA TYR A 306 6.12 -2.49 3.15
C TYR A 306 6.11 -0.95 3.19
N VAL A 307 5.04 -0.38 3.73
CA VAL A 307 4.87 1.08 3.87
C VAL A 307 4.81 1.46 5.34
N VAL A 308 5.43 2.58 5.70
CA VAL A 308 5.36 3.14 7.05
C VAL A 308 4.23 4.14 7.15
N THR A 309 3.49 4.09 8.26
CA THR A 309 2.50 5.11 8.62
C THR A 309 3.10 6.14 9.58
N ASP A 310 2.49 7.33 9.63
CA ASP A 310 2.86 8.37 10.62
C ASP A 310 2.65 7.89 12.07
N HIS A 311 1.79 6.91 12.28
CA HIS A 311 1.53 6.29 13.58
C HIS A 311 2.55 5.22 13.99
N GLY A 312 3.59 4.97 13.18
CA GLY A 312 4.62 3.99 13.50
C GLY A 312 4.15 2.54 13.28
N SER A 313 3.55 2.25 12.13
CA SER A 313 3.19 0.88 11.74
C SER A 313 3.70 0.52 10.35
N CYS A 314 4.14 -0.72 10.18
CA CYS A 314 4.47 -1.32 8.88
C CYS A 314 3.20 -1.95 8.27
N VAL A 315 2.66 -1.34 7.22
CA VAL A 315 1.38 -1.75 6.61
C VAL A 315 1.56 -2.25 5.17
N ARG A 316 0.63 -3.11 4.73
CA ARG A 316 0.58 -3.60 3.34
C ARG A 316 0.05 -2.56 2.35
N SER A 317 -0.66 -1.55 2.81
CA SER A 317 -1.24 -0.49 2.00
C SER A 317 -1.57 0.70 2.88
N CYS A 318 -1.55 1.88 2.28
CA CYS A 318 -2.04 3.09 2.93
C CYS A 318 -3.56 3.08 3.11
N ASN A 319 -4.04 3.93 4.02
CA ASN A 319 -5.47 4.17 4.21
C ASN A 319 -6.06 4.89 3.00
N THR A 320 -7.39 4.88 2.87
CA THR A 320 -8.12 5.40 1.69
C THR A 320 -7.89 6.88 1.38
N ASP A 321 -7.47 7.68 2.35
CA ASP A 321 -7.18 9.12 2.26
C ASP A 321 -5.69 9.44 2.07
N THR A 322 -4.86 8.41 1.96
CA THR A 322 -3.40 8.52 1.87
C THR A 322 -2.85 7.73 0.67
N TYR A 323 -1.70 8.16 0.14
CA TYR A 323 -1.01 7.51 -0.96
C TYR A 323 0.43 7.17 -0.59
N GLU A 324 1.00 6.19 -1.29
CA GLU A 324 2.39 5.76 -1.08
C GLU A 324 3.34 6.76 -1.75
N VAL A 325 4.24 7.35 -0.96
CA VAL A 325 5.33 8.22 -1.42
C VAL A 325 6.65 7.61 -0.99
N GLU A 326 7.65 7.68 -1.85
CA GLU A 326 9.01 7.31 -1.48
C GLU A 326 9.77 8.56 -1.02
N GLU A 327 10.13 8.62 0.26
CA GLU A 327 10.93 9.69 0.86
C GLU A 327 12.19 9.06 1.49
N ASN A 328 13.37 9.47 1.03
CA ASN A 328 14.66 8.97 1.55
C ASN A 328 14.79 7.43 1.51
N GLY A 329 14.25 6.78 0.47
CA GLY A 329 14.26 5.32 0.32
C GLY A 329 13.25 4.56 1.18
N VAL A 330 12.49 5.25 2.04
CA VAL A 330 11.42 4.67 2.84
C VAL A 330 10.08 5.04 2.23
N ARG A 331 9.22 4.03 2.02
CA ARG A 331 7.87 4.24 1.50
C ARG A 331 6.95 4.64 2.65
N LYS A 332 6.37 5.83 2.57
CA LYS A 332 5.48 6.40 3.59
C LYS A 332 4.07 6.62 3.06
N CYS A 333 3.09 6.55 3.96
CA CYS A 333 1.72 6.99 3.66
C CYS A 333 1.58 8.48 3.90
N LYS A 334 1.35 9.25 2.84
CA LYS A 334 1.12 10.70 2.91
C LYS A 334 -0.31 11.03 2.52
N LYS A 335 -0.89 12.06 3.14
CA LYS A 335 -2.22 12.56 2.75
C LYS A 335 -2.21 13.04 1.30
N CYS A 336 -3.21 12.63 0.52
CA CYS A 336 -3.35 13.09 -0.86
C CYS A 336 -3.60 14.60 -0.91
N ASP A 337 -3.00 15.26 -1.90
CA ASP A 337 -3.37 16.63 -2.25
C ASP A 337 -4.55 16.57 -3.23
N GLY A 338 -5.77 16.75 -2.72
CA GLY A 338 -7.01 16.56 -3.47
C GLY A 338 -7.48 15.10 -3.51
N LEU A 339 -7.97 14.65 -4.68
CA LEU A 339 -8.59 13.33 -4.83
C LEU A 339 -7.53 12.22 -4.98
N CYS A 340 -7.52 11.24 -4.08
CA CYS A 340 -6.62 10.09 -4.18
C CYS A 340 -6.90 9.24 -5.43
N SER A 341 -5.84 8.63 -5.99
CA SER A 341 -5.98 7.60 -7.00
C SER A 341 -6.81 6.43 -6.48
N LYS A 342 -7.70 5.87 -7.30
CA LYS A 342 -8.54 4.74 -6.89
C LYS A 342 -7.69 3.49 -6.62
N VAL A 343 -7.70 3.06 -5.35
CA VAL A 343 -7.13 1.79 -4.87
C VAL A 343 -8.27 0.80 -4.66
N CYS A 344 -8.09 -0.42 -5.15
CA CYS A 344 -9.11 -1.46 -5.08
C CYS A 344 -8.61 -2.67 -4.31
N ASN A 345 -9.52 -3.34 -3.59
CA ASN A 345 -9.19 -4.57 -2.90
C ASN A 345 -9.00 -5.69 -3.93
N GLY A 346 -7.88 -6.39 -3.82
CA GLY A 346 -7.57 -7.62 -4.53
C GLY A 346 -8.06 -8.85 -3.77
N ILE A 347 -7.83 -10.01 -4.37
CA ILE A 347 -8.12 -11.31 -3.79
C ILE A 347 -7.43 -11.43 -2.42
N GLY A 348 -8.16 -11.99 -1.45
CA GLY A 348 -7.69 -12.16 -0.08
C GLY A 348 -7.88 -10.93 0.84
N ILE A 349 -8.39 -9.80 0.34
CA ILE A 349 -8.56 -8.56 1.11
C ILE A 349 -10.01 -8.03 1.05
N GLY A 350 -10.49 -7.47 2.16
CA GLY A 350 -11.80 -6.83 2.25
C GLY A 350 -12.94 -7.78 1.88
N GLU A 351 -13.82 -7.33 0.98
CA GLU A 351 -14.94 -8.12 0.44
C GLU A 351 -14.47 -9.38 -0.31
N LEU A 352 -13.22 -9.40 -0.80
CA LEU A 352 -12.64 -10.52 -1.53
C LEU A 352 -11.82 -11.48 -0.64
N LYS A 353 -11.87 -11.34 0.69
CA LYS A 353 -11.12 -12.17 1.66
C LYS A 353 -11.34 -13.67 1.52
N GLY A 354 -12.57 -14.07 1.16
CA GLY A 354 -12.98 -15.47 1.03
C GLY A 354 -12.85 -16.05 -0.37
N ILE A 355 -12.46 -15.24 -1.35
CA ILE A 355 -12.46 -15.60 -2.78
C ILE A 355 -11.05 -16.01 -3.22
N LEU A 356 -10.96 -16.93 -4.18
CA LEU A 356 -9.69 -17.49 -4.67
C LEU A 356 -9.30 -17.01 -6.07
N SER A 357 -10.28 -16.61 -6.88
CA SER A 357 -10.09 -16.20 -8.26
C SER A 357 -11.01 -15.04 -8.60
N ILE A 358 -10.54 -14.18 -9.49
CA ILE A 358 -11.38 -13.25 -10.24
C ILE A 358 -12.38 -14.07 -11.05
N ASN A 359 -13.62 -13.60 -11.11
CA ASN A 359 -14.74 -14.26 -11.77
C ASN A 359 -15.75 -13.20 -12.27
N ALA A 360 -16.84 -13.66 -12.89
CA ALA A 360 -17.85 -12.77 -13.46
C ALA A 360 -18.56 -11.86 -12.43
N THR A 361 -18.62 -12.25 -11.16
CA THR A 361 -19.34 -11.50 -10.10
C THR A 361 -18.49 -10.43 -9.45
N ASN A 362 -17.16 -10.60 -9.41
CA ASN A 362 -16.27 -9.66 -8.73
C ASN A 362 -15.41 -8.78 -9.65
N ILE A 363 -15.25 -9.11 -10.94
CA ILE A 363 -14.33 -8.40 -11.84
C ILE A 363 -14.65 -6.90 -11.97
N ASP A 364 -15.93 -6.52 -11.86
CA ASP A 364 -16.35 -5.12 -11.99
C ASP A 364 -15.87 -4.24 -10.81
N SER A 365 -15.46 -4.82 -9.67
CA SER A 365 -14.85 -4.08 -8.56
C SER A 365 -13.51 -3.45 -8.93
N PHE A 366 -12.84 -3.99 -9.96
CA PHE A 366 -11.54 -3.53 -10.46
C PHE A 366 -11.65 -2.37 -11.48
N LYS A 367 -12.85 -1.88 -11.79
CA LYS A 367 -13.04 -0.77 -12.75
C LYS A 367 -12.26 0.48 -12.36
N ASN A 368 -11.49 1.04 -13.30
CA ASN A 368 -10.72 2.27 -13.14
C ASN A 368 -9.72 2.24 -11.97
N CYS A 369 -9.34 1.04 -11.51
CA CYS A 369 -8.36 0.90 -10.44
C CYS A 369 -6.97 1.11 -11.01
N THR A 370 -6.17 1.94 -10.35
CA THR A 370 -4.77 2.17 -10.70
C THR A 370 -3.84 1.27 -9.89
N LYS A 371 -4.28 0.91 -8.69
CA LYS A 371 -3.56 0.07 -7.74
C LYS A 371 -4.47 -0.98 -7.14
N ILE A 372 -3.97 -2.21 -7.06
CA ILE A 372 -4.66 -3.32 -6.41
C ILE A 372 -3.96 -3.62 -5.08
N ASN A 373 -4.71 -3.51 -3.99
CA ASN A 373 -4.29 -3.94 -2.67
C ASN A 373 -4.64 -5.41 -2.44
N GLY A 374 -3.67 -6.30 -2.51
CA GLY A 374 -3.85 -7.74 -2.37
C GLY A 374 -3.41 -8.45 -3.64
N ASP A 375 -3.95 -9.65 -3.83
CA ASP A 375 -3.52 -10.55 -4.89
C ASP A 375 -4.43 -10.44 -6.12
N VAL A 376 -3.89 -10.80 -7.28
CA VAL A 376 -4.64 -10.95 -8.53
C VAL A 376 -4.46 -12.39 -8.97
N SER A 377 -5.55 -13.16 -8.96
CA SER A 377 -5.54 -14.58 -9.28
C SER A 377 -6.62 -14.89 -10.32
N ILE A 378 -6.21 -15.47 -11.45
CA ILE A 378 -7.09 -15.87 -12.54
C ILE A 378 -6.91 -17.37 -12.77
N LEU A 379 -7.85 -18.15 -12.24
CA LEU A 379 -7.87 -19.61 -12.28
C LEU A 379 -8.84 -20.11 -13.36
N PRO A 380 -8.78 -21.40 -13.77
CA PRO A 380 -9.69 -21.97 -14.77
C PRO A 380 -11.18 -21.78 -14.47
N VAL A 381 -11.57 -21.79 -13.18
CA VAL A 381 -12.95 -21.55 -12.74
C VAL A 381 -13.51 -20.19 -13.21
N ALA A 382 -12.64 -19.20 -13.47
CA ALA A 382 -13.07 -17.90 -13.99
C ALA A 382 -13.80 -18.02 -15.33
N PHE A 383 -13.29 -18.86 -16.24
CA PHE A 383 -13.82 -19.02 -17.59
C PHE A 383 -14.74 -20.23 -17.74
N LEU A 384 -14.61 -21.25 -16.88
CA LEU A 384 -15.55 -22.38 -16.84
C LEU A 384 -16.86 -22.02 -16.13
N GLY A 385 -16.84 -21.00 -15.27
CA GLY A 385 -17.90 -20.74 -14.32
C GLY A 385 -17.83 -21.70 -13.13
N ASP A 386 -18.73 -21.49 -12.16
CA ASP A 386 -18.85 -22.35 -10.98
C ASP A 386 -20.33 -22.64 -10.71
N ALA A 387 -20.71 -23.90 -10.89
CA ALA A 387 -22.07 -24.37 -10.64
C ALA A 387 -22.48 -24.30 -9.16
N PHE A 388 -21.54 -24.47 -8.23
CA PHE A 388 -21.84 -24.46 -6.79
C PHE A 388 -22.25 -23.08 -6.30
N THR A 389 -21.49 -22.05 -6.69
CA THR A 389 -21.81 -20.64 -6.40
C THR A 389 -22.76 -20.00 -7.40
N LYS A 390 -23.22 -20.76 -8.41
CA LYS A 390 -24.04 -20.26 -9.54
C LYS A 390 -23.36 -19.09 -10.29
N THR A 391 -22.03 -19.11 -10.36
CA THR A 391 -21.24 -18.10 -11.08
C THR A 391 -21.15 -18.45 -12.56
N LEU A 392 -21.57 -17.53 -13.42
CA LEU A 392 -21.44 -17.71 -14.88
C LEU A 392 -19.98 -17.58 -15.33
N PRO A 393 -19.62 -18.17 -16.49
CA PRO A 393 -18.36 -17.92 -17.18
C PRO A 393 -18.07 -16.42 -17.34
N LEU A 394 -16.84 -16.01 -17.05
CA LEU A 394 -16.36 -14.65 -17.26
C LEU A 394 -16.26 -14.34 -18.76
N ASP A 395 -16.91 -13.25 -19.19
CA ASP A 395 -16.70 -12.70 -20.53
C ASP A 395 -15.24 -12.19 -20.66
N PRO A 396 -14.43 -12.73 -21.59
CA PRO A 396 -13.06 -12.28 -21.84
C PRO A 396 -12.89 -10.76 -22.00
N LYS A 397 -13.89 -10.07 -22.57
CA LYS A 397 -13.83 -8.61 -22.75
C LYS A 397 -13.75 -7.86 -21.43
N LYS A 398 -14.28 -8.41 -20.33
CA LYS A 398 -14.21 -7.78 -19.02
C LYS A 398 -12.78 -7.72 -18.46
N LEU A 399 -11.83 -8.49 -18.99
CA LEU A 399 -10.42 -8.42 -18.57
C LEU A 399 -9.80 -7.04 -18.86
N ASP A 400 -10.33 -6.28 -19.83
CA ASP A 400 -9.87 -4.91 -20.12
C ASP A 400 -9.92 -3.98 -18.91
N VAL A 401 -10.70 -4.33 -17.88
CA VAL A 401 -10.75 -3.62 -16.60
C VAL A 401 -9.37 -3.43 -15.96
N PHE A 402 -8.44 -4.38 -16.18
CA PHE A 402 -7.11 -4.34 -15.59
C PHE A 402 -6.14 -3.41 -16.35
N ARG A 403 -6.50 -2.88 -17.53
CA ARG A 403 -5.60 -2.02 -18.32
C ARG A 403 -5.19 -0.73 -17.59
N THR A 404 -6.00 -0.26 -16.64
CA THR A 404 -5.68 0.92 -15.84
C THR A 404 -4.73 0.63 -14.68
N VAL A 405 -4.50 -0.65 -14.36
CA VAL A 405 -3.70 -1.08 -13.22
C VAL A 405 -2.21 -0.90 -13.53
N LYS A 406 -1.55 -0.16 -12.67
CA LYS A 406 -0.10 0.09 -12.69
C LYS A 406 0.64 -0.63 -11.58
N GLU A 407 -0.06 -0.99 -10.51
CA GLU A 407 0.59 -1.57 -9.33
C GLU A 407 -0.25 -2.65 -8.66
N ILE A 408 0.39 -3.75 -8.28
CA ILE A 408 -0.20 -4.82 -7.46
C ILE A 408 0.65 -4.96 -6.19
N SER A 409 0.01 -4.87 -5.01
CA SER A 409 0.72 -4.96 -3.73
C SER A 409 1.10 -6.40 -3.36
N GLY A 410 0.29 -7.37 -3.78
CA GLY A 410 0.50 -8.81 -3.58
C GLY A 410 1.18 -9.49 -4.77
N PHE A 411 0.66 -10.64 -5.18
CA PHE A 411 1.12 -11.39 -6.36
C PHE A 411 0.15 -11.34 -7.55
N LEU A 412 0.66 -11.62 -8.74
CA LEU A 412 -0.10 -11.86 -9.97
C LEU A 412 0.02 -13.33 -10.38
N LEU A 413 -1.10 -14.06 -10.37
CA LEU A 413 -1.22 -15.44 -10.81
C LEU A 413 -2.21 -15.56 -11.96
N ILE A 414 -1.76 -16.14 -13.06
CA ILE A 414 -2.59 -16.41 -14.24
C ILE A 414 -2.39 -17.88 -14.64
N GLN A 415 -3.41 -18.69 -14.40
CA GLN A 415 -3.48 -20.10 -14.81
C GLN A 415 -4.52 -20.37 -15.90
N ALA A 416 -5.33 -19.36 -16.21
CA ALA A 416 -6.27 -19.40 -17.31
C ALA A 416 -6.32 -18.03 -17.99
N TRP A 417 -6.46 -18.05 -19.31
CA TRP A 417 -6.52 -16.85 -20.15
C TRP A 417 -7.35 -17.18 -21.40
N PRO A 418 -7.93 -16.18 -22.10
CA PRO A 418 -8.69 -16.45 -23.32
C PRO A 418 -7.84 -17.14 -24.38
N ASP A 419 -8.37 -18.20 -24.98
CA ASP A 419 -7.65 -19.03 -25.97
C ASP A 419 -7.21 -18.26 -27.23
N ASN A 420 -7.95 -17.21 -27.60
CA ASN A 420 -7.63 -16.38 -28.77
C ASN A 420 -6.64 -15.25 -28.47
N ALA A 421 -6.24 -15.05 -27.21
CA ALA A 421 -5.31 -13.99 -26.85
C ALA A 421 -3.85 -14.43 -27.05
N THR A 422 -3.05 -13.57 -27.67
CA THR A 422 -1.62 -13.81 -27.92
C THR A 422 -0.72 -13.36 -26.78
N ASP A 423 -1.20 -12.49 -25.90
CA ASP A 423 -0.49 -11.96 -24.75
C ASP A 423 -1.41 -11.62 -23.57
N LEU A 424 -0.82 -11.11 -22.47
CA LEU A 424 -1.53 -10.62 -21.30
C LEU A 424 -1.90 -9.14 -21.45
N TYR A 425 -2.53 -8.75 -22.57
CA TYR A 425 -2.88 -7.37 -22.93
C TYR A 425 -3.48 -6.53 -21.78
N ALA A 426 -4.26 -7.16 -20.90
CA ALA A 426 -4.91 -6.50 -19.79
C ALA A 426 -3.91 -5.92 -18.76
N PHE A 427 -2.68 -6.42 -18.70
CA PHE A 427 -1.63 -5.98 -17.78
C PHE A 427 -0.49 -5.23 -18.50
N GLU A 428 -0.72 -4.72 -19.72
CA GLU A 428 0.29 -3.99 -20.51
C GLU A 428 0.85 -2.74 -19.82
N ASN A 429 0.08 -2.16 -18.89
CA ASN A 429 0.43 -0.96 -18.11
C ASN A 429 0.87 -1.26 -16.68
N LEU A 430 0.95 -2.53 -16.29
CA LEU A 430 1.45 -2.94 -14.97
C LEU A 430 2.93 -2.57 -14.86
N GLU A 431 3.28 -1.74 -13.88
CA GLU A 431 4.63 -1.22 -13.67
C GLU A 431 5.35 -1.92 -12.52
N ILE A 432 4.62 -2.27 -11.45
CA ILE A 432 5.22 -2.77 -10.21
C ILE A 432 4.37 -3.91 -9.62
N ILE A 433 5.04 -5.00 -9.22
CA ILE A 433 4.49 -6.04 -8.34
C ILE A 433 5.29 -6.05 -7.05
N ARG A 434 4.66 -5.74 -5.92
CA ARG A 434 5.40 -5.56 -4.65
C ARG A 434 5.68 -6.83 -3.89
N GLY A 435 4.96 -7.93 -4.16
CA GLY A 435 5.22 -9.22 -3.55
C GLY A 435 5.05 -9.24 -2.02
N ARG A 436 4.21 -8.36 -1.44
CA ARG A 436 3.88 -8.33 0.01
C ARG A 436 3.15 -9.61 0.43
N THR A 437 2.52 -10.27 -0.52
CA THR A 437 1.99 -11.63 -0.47
C THR A 437 2.51 -12.38 -1.68
N LYS A 438 2.68 -13.69 -1.56
CA LYS A 438 3.30 -14.53 -2.58
C LYS A 438 2.49 -15.80 -2.74
N GLN A 439 2.24 -16.19 -3.99
CA GLN A 439 1.62 -17.48 -4.27
C GLN A 439 2.56 -18.58 -3.79
N HIS A 440 2.02 -19.55 -3.03
CA HIS A 440 2.80 -20.60 -2.39
C HIS A 440 3.91 -20.04 -1.46
N GLY A 441 3.76 -18.81 -0.97
CA GLY A 441 4.78 -18.09 -0.20
C GLY A 441 6.09 -17.82 -0.95
N GLN A 442 6.12 -18.05 -2.27
CA GLN A 442 7.35 -17.96 -3.07
C GLN A 442 7.20 -17.01 -4.25
N TYR A 443 6.15 -17.16 -5.06
CA TYR A 443 6.05 -16.48 -6.35
C TYR A 443 5.21 -15.21 -6.26
N SER A 444 5.76 -14.08 -6.70
CA SER A 444 5.00 -12.84 -6.87
C SER A 444 4.46 -12.68 -8.30
N LEU A 445 5.03 -13.38 -9.27
CA LEU A 445 4.50 -13.51 -10.63
C LEU A 445 4.49 -14.97 -11.05
N ALA A 446 3.32 -15.49 -11.40
CA ALA A 446 3.14 -16.86 -11.85
C ALA A 446 2.23 -16.93 -13.09
N VAL A 447 2.79 -17.39 -14.22
CA VAL A 447 2.08 -17.54 -15.51
C VAL A 447 2.22 -18.99 -15.95
N VAL A 448 1.13 -19.75 -15.85
CA VAL A 448 1.18 -21.22 -15.95
C VAL A 448 0.15 -21.75 -16.94
N ASN A 449 0.60 -22.62 -17.84
CA ASN A 449 -0.24 -23.41 -18.73
C ASN A 449 -1.18 -22.59 -19.66
N LEU A 450 -0.66 -21.50 -20.20
CA LEU A 450 -1.36 -20.64 -21.16
C LEU A 450 -0.95 -20.93 -22.61
N LYS A 451 -1.82 -20.52 -23.56
CA LYS A 451 -1.59 -20.66 -25.02
C LYS A 451 -1.01 -19.39 -25.67
N ILE A 452 -0.66 -18.38 -24.88
CA ILE A 452 -0.08 -17.10 -25.33
C ILE A 452 1.30 -17.28 -25.99
N GLN A 453 1.65 -16.35 -26.88
CA GLN A 453 2.93 -16.28 -27.58
C GLN A 453 3.95 -15.37 -26.88
N SER A 454 3.48 -14.35 -26.17
CA SER A 454 4.32 -13.39 -25.44
C SER A 454 3.65 -12.96 -24.14
N LEU A 455 4.41 -12.46 -23.16
CA LEU A 455 3.82 -11.99 -21.90
C LEU A 455 3.13 -10.62 -22.05
N GLY A 456 3.68 -9.71 -22.86
CA GLY A 456 3.06 -8.39 -23.08
C GLY A 456 3.19 -7.40 -21.90
N LEU A 457 3.97 -7.72 -20.87
CA LEU A 457 4.15 -6.90 -19.65
C LEU A 457 5.11 -5.71 -19.87
N ARG A 458 4.93 -4.96 -20.96
CA ARG A 458 5.89 -3.94 -21.45
C ARG A 458 6.19 -2.80 -20.48
N SER A 459 5.28 -2.50 -19.57
CA SER A 459 5.47 -1.41 -18.60
C SER A 459 6.11 -1.88 -17.28
N LEU A 460 6.32 -3.19 -17.10
CA LEU A 460 6.80 -3.76 -15.84
C LEU A 460 8.28 -3.43 -15.64
N LYS A 461 8.58 -2.79 -14.51
CA LYS A 461 9.91 -2.27 -14.16
C LYS A 461 10.46 -2.87 -12.88
N GLU A 462 9.59 -3.28 -11.95
CA GLU A 462 10.01 -3.76 -10.64
C GLU A 462 9.15 -4.91 -10.15
N ILE A 463 9.81 -5.93 -9.62
CA ILE A 463 9.25 -6.95 -8.74
C ILE A 463 9.98 -6.85 -7.41
N SER A 464 9.37 -6.16 -6.43
CA SER A 464 10.05 -5.75 -5.20
C SER A 464 10.43 -6.93 -4.30
N ASP A 465 9.67 -8.01 -4.36
CA ASP A 465 9.90 -9.24 -3.60
C ASP A 465 9.19 -10.43 -4.29
N GLY A 466 9.65 -11.65 -4.01
CA GLY A 466 9.13 -12.90 -4.57
C GLY A 466 9.78 -13.33 -5.89
N ASP A 467 9.74 -14.64 -6.12
CA ASP A 467 10.27 -15.30 -7.32
C ASP A 467 9.26 -15.22 -8.49
N ILE A 468 9.72 -15.58 -9.68
CA ILE A 468 8.89 -15.66 -10.89
C ILE A 468 8.76 -17.11 -11.34
N ALA A 469 7.55 -17.56 -11.64
CA ALA A 469 7.28 -18.85 -12.27
C ALA A 469 6.60 -18.64 -13.63
N ILE A 470 7.26 -19.06 -14.70
CA ILE A 470 6.66 -19.05 -16.05
C ILE A 470 6.82 -20.46 -16.60
N MET A 471 5.72 -21.21 -16.59
CA MET A 471 5.80 -22.66 -16.76
C MET A 471 4.71 -23.22 -17.65
N LYS A 472 5.05 -24.24 -18.45
CA LYS A 472 4.08 -25.03 -19.25
C LYS A 472 3.34 -24.21 -20.32
N ASN A 473 3.87 -23.06 -20.75
CA ASN A 473 3.26 -22.24 -21.79
C ASN A 473 3.83 -22.63 -23.16
N LYS A 474 3.16 -23.57 -23.85
CA LYS A 474 3.72 -24.27 -25.03
C LYS A 474 4.05 -23.36 -26.23
N ASN A 475 3.36 -22.23 -26.37
CA ASN A 475 3.55 -21.29 -27.47
C ASN A 475 4.39 -20.07 -27.08
N LEU A 476 4.76 -19.94 -25.80
CA LEU A 476 5.37 -18.74 -25.27
C LEU A 476 6.83 -18.61 -25.71
N CYS A 477 7.13 -17.52 -26.41
CA CYS A 477 8.47 -17.05 -26.72
C CYS A 477 8.84 -15.85 -25.81
N TYR A 478 10.06 -15.32 -25.98
CA TYR A 478 10.60 -14.13 -25.30
C TYR A 478 10.91 -14.27 -23.79
N ALA A 479 10.32 -15.21 -23.07
CA ALA A 479 10.58 -15.40 -21.63
C ALA A 479 12.07 -15.62 -21.30
N ASP A 480 12.80 -16.35 -22.16
CA ASP A 480 14.25 -16.62 -22.00
C ASP A 480 15.16 -15.51 -22.56
N THR A 481 14.59 -14.50 -23.24
CA THR A 481 15.36 -13.36 -23.78
C THR A 481 15.56 -12.24 -22.78
N MET A 482 14.76 -12.25 -21.71
CA MET A 482 14.73 -11.22 -20.67
C MET A 482 15.79 -11.47 -19.59
N ASN A 483 16.56 -10.45 -19.26
CA ASN A 483 17.40 -10.44 -18.06
C ASN A 483 16.57 -10.08 -16.83
N TRP A 484 15.85 -11.05 -16.28
CA TRP A 484 14.95 -10.88 -15.12
C TRP A 484 15.60 -10.25 -13.88
N ARG A 485 16.92 -10.33 -13.72
CA ARG A 485 17.61 -9.70 -12.59
C ARG A 485 17.48 -8.18 -12.58
N SER A 486 17.24 -7.55 -13.74
CA SER A 486 17.01 -6.10 -13.82
C SER A 486 15.67 -5.67 -13.22
N LEU A 487 14.72 -6.60 -13.03
CA LEU A 487 13.43 -6.34 -12.40
C LEU A 487 13.46 -6.54 -10.88
N PHE A 488 14.42 -7.31 -10.36
CA PHE A 488 14.46 -7.70 -8.96
C PHE A 488 15.07 -6.61 -8.10
N ALA A 489 14.37 -6.27 -7.01
CA ALA A 489 14.92 -5.35 -6.01
C ALA A 489 15.99 -6.02 -5.13
N THR A 490 15.98 -7.36 -5.01
CA THR A 490 16.91 -8.11 -4.16
C THR A 490 17.62 -9.24 -4.91
N GLN A 491 18.87 -9.54 -4.53
CA GLN A 491 19.68 -10.58 -5.20
C GLN A 491 19.23 -12.01 -4.89
N SER A 492 18.39 -12.21 -3.86
CA SER A 492 17.90 -13.52 -3.44
C SER A 492 16.76 -14.05 -4.32
N GLN A 493 16.09 -13.18 -5.09
CA GLN A 493 15.00 -13.52 -5.99
C GLN A 493 15.48 -14.37 -7.17
N LYS A 494 14.64 -15.32 -7.59
CA LYS A 494 14.95 -16.29 -8.65
C LYS A 494 13.81 -16.43 -9.66
N THR A 495 14.15 -16.99 -10.82
CA THR A 495 13.18 -17.36 -11.84
C THR A 495 13.09 -18.88 -12.00
N LYS A 496 11.89 -19.39 -12.27
CA LYS A 496 11.60 -20.77 -12.66
C LYS A 496 10.89 -20.73 -14.01
N ILE A 497 11.68 -20.77 -15.08
CA ILE A 497 11.21 -20.72 -16.47
C ILE A 497 11.46 -22.09 -17.08
N ILE A 498 10.43 -22.93 -17.15
CA ILE A 498 10.56 -24.33 -17.60
C ILE A 498 9.35 -24.78 -18.41
N GLN A 499 9.55 -25.76 -19.30
CA GLN A 499 8.47 -26.36 -20.11
C GLN A 499 7.69 -25.35 -20.96
N ASN A 500 8.33 -24.25 -21.36
CA ASN A 500 7.81 -23.32 -22.37
C ASN A 500 8.35 -23.72 -23.76
N ARG A 501 8.01 -22.94 -24.80
CA ARG A 501 8.54 -23.18 -26.15
C ARG A 501 10.07 -23.10 -26.15
N ASN A 502 10.74 -23.98 -26.89
CA ASN A 502 12.19 -23.97 -26.97
C ASN A 502 12.67 -22.68 -27.66
N LYS A 503 13.69 -22.04 -27.07
CA LYS A 503 14.35 -20.85 -27.63
C LYS A 503 14.74 -21.01 -29.11
N ASN A 504 15.27 -22.18 -29.49
CA ASN A 504 15.70 -22.42 -30.87
C ASN A 504 14.51 -22.39 -31.84
N ASP A 505 13.38 -23.00 -31.47
CA ASP A 505 12.17 -22.99 -32.29
C ASP A 505 11.60 -21.57 -32.41
N CYS A 506 11.64 -20.79 -31.33
CA CYS A 506 11.27 -19.37 -31.38
C CYS A 506 12.18 -18.58 -32.33
N THR A 507 13.50 -18.82 -32.31
CA THR A 507 14.42 -18.13 -33.22
C THR A 507 14.26 -18.54 -34.68
N ALA A 508 13.95 -19.82 -34.95
CA ALA A 508 13.67 -20.32 -36.29
C ALA A 508 12.44 -19.63 -36.92
N ASP A 509 11.41 -19.40 -36.10
CA ASP A 509 10.18 -18.69 -36.50
C ASP A 509 10.34 -17.15 -36.47
N ARG A 510 11.56 -16.63 -36.24
CA ARG A 510 11.85 -15.18 -36.12
C ARG A 510 11.08 -14.50 -34.97
N HIS A 511 10.69 -15.24 -33.95
CA HIS A 511 10.19 -14.70 -32.69
C HIS A 511 11.35 -14.26 -31.78
N VAL A 512 12.04 -13.21 -32.22
CA VAL A 512 13.17 -12.57 -31.55
C VAL A 512 12.85 -11.11 -31.26
N CYS A 513 13.53 -10.53 -30.27
CA CYS A 513 13.34 -9.12 -29.95
C CYS A 513 13.66 -8.23 -31.14
N ASP A 514 12.95 -7.10 -31.22
CA ASP A 514 13.21 -6.10 -32.25
C ASP A 514 14.66 -5.59 -32.15
N PRO A 515 15.36 -5.33 -33.28
CA PRO A 515 16.72 -4.80 -33.25
C PRO A 515 16.89 -3.49 -32.48
N LEU A 516 15.81 -2.71 -32.33
CA LEU A 516 15.77 -1.46 -31.56
C LEU A 516 15.65 -1.68 -30.05
N CYS A 517 15.40 -2.91 -29.59
CA CYS A 517 15.44 -3.27 -28.18
C CYS A 517 16.89 -3.34 -27.67
N SER A 518 17.07 -3.02 -26.40
CA SER A 518 18.33 -3.22 -25.70
C SER A 518 18.64 -4.70 -25.45
N ASP A 519 19.85 -4.98 -25.01
CA ASP A 519 20.30 -6.34 -24.67
C ASP A 519 19.67 -6.88 -23.36
N VAL A 520 18.83 -6.09 -22.68
CA VAL A 520 18.06 -6.55 -21.52
C VAL A 520 16.94 -7.51 -21.96
N GLY A 521 16.37 -7.31 -23.15
CA GLY A 521 15.32 -8.16 -23.71
C GLY A 521 14.02 -7.43 -24.03
N CYS A 522 12.99 -8.22 -24.31
CA CYS A 522 11.67 -7.74 -24.71
C CYS A 522 10.55 -8.63 -24.17
N TRP A 523 9.35 -8.06 -24.11
CA TRP A 523 8.12 -8.66 -23.63
C TRP A 523 7.26 -9.27 -24.73
N GLY A 524 7.68 -9.17 -25.99
CA GLY A 524 6.91 -9.53 -27.17
C GLY A 524 7.56 -8.99 -28.47
N PRO A 525 6.86 -9.12 -29.60
CA PRO A 525 7.38 -8.70 -30.90
C PRO A 525 7.34 -7.19 -31.12
N GLY A 526 8.28 -6.66 -31.89
CA GLY A 526 8.28 -5.27 -32.36
C GLY A 526 8.78 -4.22 -31.36
N PRO A 527 8.89 -2.95 -31.78
CA PRO A 527 9.57 -1.90 -31.03
C PRO A 527 8.80 -1.38 -29.81
N PHE A 528 7.51 -1.71 -29.68
CA PHE A 528 6.66 -1.34 -28.54
C PHE A 528 6.78 -2.29 -27.35
N HIS A 529 7.40 -3.45 -27.54
CA HIS A 529 7.50 -4.50 -26.54
C HIS A 529 8.90 -4.62 -25.94
N CYS A 530 9.83 -3.73 -26.28
CA CYS A 530 11.16 -3.73 -25.65
C CYS A 530 11.06 -3.43 -24.14
N PHE A 531 11.90 -4.08 -23.34
CA PHE A 531 12.04 -3.70 -21.93
C PHE A 531 12.64 -2.30 -21.81
N SER A 532 13.69 -2.04 -22.59
CA SER A 532 14.27 -0.71 -22.79
C SER A 532 14.78 -0.58 -24.22
N CYS A 533 14.84 0.65 -24.71
CA CYS A 533 15.30 0.95 -26.06
C CYS A 533 16.82 0.99 -26.13
N ARG A 534 17.38 0.51 -27.24
CA ARG A 534 18.81 0.60 -27.54
C ARG A 534 19.26 2.03 -27.81
N PHE A 535 18.41 2.82 -28.46
CA PHE A 535 18.70 4.21 -28.85
C PHE A 535 17.75 5.17 -28.14
N PHE A 536 16.54 5.39 -28.67
CA PHE A 536 15.59 6.35 -28.15
C PHE A 536 14.21 5.75 -27.93
N SER A 537 13.47 6.29 -26.98
CA SER A 537 12.06 5.97 -26.73
C SER A 537 11.16 7.14 -27.12
N ARG A 538 10.23 6.92 -28.05
CA ARG A 538 9.14 7.83 -28.43
C ARG A 538 7.80 7.26 -27.94
N GLN A 539 7.19 7.86 -26.92
CA GLN A 539 5.88 7.41 -26.39
C GLN A 539 5.77 5.88 -26.16
N LYS A 540 6.84 5.24 -25.68
CA LYS A 540 7.04 3.77 -25.49
C LYS A 540 7.44 2.95 -26.73
N GLU A 541 7.55 3.56 -27.90
CA GLU A 541 8.13 2.93 -29.09
C GLU A 541 9.64 3.15 -29.13
N CYS A 542 10.41 2.09 -29.36
CA CYS A 542 11.84 2.23 -29.61
C CYS A 542 12.10 2.70 -31.04
N VAL A 543 12.85 3.79 -31.17
CA VAL A 543 13.19 4.41 -32.46
C VAL A 543 14.69 4.65 -32.57
N LYS A 544 15.21 4.63 -33.79
CA LYS A 544 16.64 4.82 -34.06
C LYS A 544 17.11 6.27 -33.83
N GLN A 545 16.24 7.25 -34.09
CA GLN A 545 16.54 8.67 -33.98
C GLN A 545 15.26 9.49 -33.71
N CYS A 546 15.38 10.62 -33.03
CA CYS A 546 14.27 11.56 -32.82
C CYS A 546 14.11 12.53 -34.00
N ASN A 547 12.89 13.06 -34.19
CA ASN A 547 12.54 14.01 -35.26
C ASN A 547 12.99 15.44 -34.95
N ILE A 548 14.30 15.64 -34.77
CA ILE A 548 14.87 16.94 -34.36
C ILE A 548 14.88 17.91 -35.55
N LEU A 549 15.51 17.50 -36.65
CA LEU A 549 15.72 18.34 -37.84
C LEU A 549 14.64 18.13 -38.91
N GLN A 550 13.99 16.97 -38.92
CA GLN A 550 12.95 16.59 -39.87
C GLN A 550 12.01 15.55 -39.23
N GLY A 551 10.78 15.45 -39.74
CA GLY A 551 9.75 14.53 -39.26
C GLY A 551 8.65 15.24 -38.45
N GLU A 552 7.48 14.59 -38.37
CA GLU A 552 6.34 15.06 -37.60
C GLU A 552 5.91 13.98 -36.60
N PRO A 553 5.64 14.32 -35.32
CA PRO A 553 5.81 15.65 -34.73
C PRO A 553 7.30 16.03 -34.62
N ARG A 554 7.58 17.33 -34.50
CA ARG A 554 8.92 17.85 -34.16
C ARG A 554 9.26 17.53 -32.72
N GLU A 555 10.49 17.06 -32.50
CA GLU A 555 10.92 16.54 -31.21
C GLU A 555 12.23 17.18 -30.74
N PHE A 556 12.44 17.14 -29.44
CA PHE A 556 13.75 17.35 -28.83
C PHE A 556 14.12 16.09 -28.04
N GLU A 557 15.43 15.89 -27.87
CA GLU A 557 15.97 14.75 -27.13
C GLU A 557 16.23 15.14 -25.68
N ARG A 558 15.81 14.28 -24.74
CA ARG A 558 16.20 14.36 -23.33
C ARG A 558 16.25 12.96 -22.73
N ASP A 559 17.35 12.61 -22.08
CA ASP A 559 17.54 11.31 -21.41
C ASP A 559 17.21 10.10 -22.31
N SER A 560 17.67 10.11 -23.57
CA SER A 560 17.34 9.08 -24.56
C SER A 560 15.83 8.91 -24.85
N LYS A 561 15.03 9.97 -24.63
CA LYS A 561 13.61 10.01 -24.98
C LYS A 561 13.35 11.11 -26.01
N CYS A 562 12.51 10.79 -26.98
CA CYS A 562 12.01 11.74 -27.95
C CYS A 562 10.74 12.40 -27.39
N LEU A 563 10.82 13.69 -27.09
CA LEU A 563 9.71 14.46 -26.54
C LEU A 563 9.22 15.47 -27.58
N PRO A 564 7.89 15.60 -27.79
CA PRO A 564 7.36 16.54 -28.76
C PRO A 564 7.61 17.99 -28.31
N CYS A 565 7.93 18.86 -29.28
CA CYS A 565 7.92 20.30 -29.07
C CYS A 565 6.51 20.80 -28.74
N HIS A 566 6.43 21.92 -28.02
CA HIS A 566 5.15 22.57 -27.75
C HIS A 566 4.49 23.03 -29.06
N SER A 567 3.15 23.02 -29.13
CA SER A 567 2.40 23.39 -30.34
C SER A 567 2.60 24.84 -30.77
N GLU A 568 2.99 25.71 -29.82
CA GLU A 568 3.32 27.12 -30.11
C GLU A 568 4.75 27.33 -30.61
N CYS A 569 5.56 26.27 -30.75
CA CYS A 569 6.85 26.37 -31.41
C CYS A 569 6.66 26.29 -32.93
N LEU A 570 7.13 27.33 -33.64
CA LEU A 570 7.07 27.36 -35.09
C LEU A 570 7.98 26.27 -35.66
N VAL A 571 7.39 25.31 -36.38
CA VAL A 571 8.13 24.33 -37.16
C VAL A 571 9.00 25.08 -38.17
N GLN A 572 10.31 24.99 -38.03
CA GLN A 572 11.23 25.66 -38.95
C GLN A 572 11.11 25.01 -40.34
N ASN A 573 11.05 25.85 -41.40
CA ASN A 573 10.89 25.40 -42.79
C ASN A 573 11.81 24.21 -43.09
N SER A 574 11.26 23.10 -43.61
CA SER A 574 11.98 21.83 -43.74
C SER A 574 13.25 21.89 -44.60
N THR A 575 13.43 22.94 -45.40
CA THR A 575 14.62 23.20 -46.21
C THR A 575 15.82 23.68 -45.39
N ALA A 576 15.59 24.42 -44.30
CA ALA A 576 16.63 24.79 -43.35
C ALA A 576 16.64 23.70 -42.26
N TYR A 577 17.72 22.91 -42.18
CA TYR A 577 17.91 21.87 -41.17
C TYR A 577 18.09 22.47 -39.76
N ASN A 578 17.03 23.08 -39.22
CA ASN A 578 17.04 23.81 -37.96
C ASN A 578 16.13 23.12 -36.94
N THR A 579 16.57 23.15 -35.68
CA THR A 579 15.80 22.67 -34.53
C THR A 579 14.58 23.56 -34.26
N THR A 580 13.45 22.96 -33.91
CA THR A 580 12.21 23.69 -33.59
C THR A 580 12.17 24.19 -32.14
N CYS A 581 12.64 23.37 -31.20
CA CYS A 581 12.67 23.69 -29.78
C CYS A 581 13.91 23.11 -29.09
N SER A 582 14.34 23.73 -28.00
CA SER A 582 15.46 23.28 -27.16
C SER A 582 15.02 22.46 -25.94
N GLY A 583 13.72 22.41 -25.66
CA GLY A 583 13.17 21.86 -24.42
C GLY A 583 11.64 21.85 -24.39
N PRO A 584 11.04 21.44 -23.24
CA PRO A 584 9.60 21.33 -23.09
C PRO A 584 8.94 22.68 -22.89
N GLY A 585 7.68 22.79 -23.35
CA GLY A 585 6.86 23.98 -23.12
C GLY A 585 7.09 25.09 -24.15
N PRO A 586 6.29 26.16 -24.07
CA PRO A 586 6.29 27.25 -25.05
C PRO A 586 7.53 28.15 -25.00
N ASP A 587 8.33 28.10 -23.94
CA ASP A 587 9.42 29.07 -23.69
C ASP A 587 10.72 28.65 -24.36
N HIS A 588 10.81 27.35 -24.68
CA HIS A 588 11.98 26.73 -25.26
C HIS A 588 11.91 26.65 -26.79
N CYS A 589 10.97 27.36 -27.41
CA CYS A 589 10.85 27.44 -28.85
C CYS A 589 11.97 28.29 -29.46
N MET A 590 12.51 27.87 -30.61
CA MET A 590 13.49 28.70 -31.34
C MET A 590 12.81 29.92 -31.97
N LYS A 591 11.55 29.77 -32.38
CA LYS A 591 10.63 30.85 -32.79
C LYS A 591 9.20 30.47 -32.41
N CYS A 592 8.40 31.45 -32.01
CA CYS A 592 6.98 31.25 -31.74
C CYS A 592 6.17 31.13 -33.03
N ALA A 593 5.15 30.27 -33.02
CA ALA A 593 4.23 30.09 -34.14
C ALA A 593 3.30 31.30 -34.32
N HIS A 594 2.89 31.94 -33.22
CA HIS A 594 1.94 33.05 -33.22
C HIS A 594 2.52 34.32 -32.58
N PHE A 595 2.52 34.43 -31.24
CA PHE A 595 2.91 35.65 -30.53
C PHE A 595 3.89 35.38 -29.39
N ILE A 596 4.65 36.41 -29.00
CA ILE A 596 5.62 36.40 -27.91
C ILE A 596 5.07 37.24 -26.75
N ASP A 597 4.81 36.64 -25.59
CA ASP A 597 4.52 37.39 -24.36
C ASP A 597 5.62 37.19 -23.32
N GLY A 598 6.51 38.18 -23.19
CA GLY A 598 7.71 38.04 -22.36
C GLY A 598 8.60 36.89 -22.87
N PRO A 599 8.95 35.90 -22.02
CA PRO A 599 9.70 34.72 -22.45
C PRO A 599 8.84 33.61 -23.07
N HIS A 600 7.51 33.77 -23.13
CA HIS A 600 6.58 32.69 -23.46
C HIS A 600 6.02 32.81 -24.89
N CYS A 601 5.98 31.71 -25.64
CA CYS A 601 5.18 31.63 -26.86
C CYS A 601 3.69 31.39 -26.55
N VAL A 602 2.82 32.26 -27.05
CA VAL A 602 1.38 32.18 -26.78
C VAL A 602 0.56 32.21 -28.06
N LYS A 603 -0.56 31.48 -28.03
CA LYS A 603 -1.53 31.45 -29.14
C LYS A 603 -2.19 32.82 -29.37
N ALA A 604 -2.40 33.58 -28.30
CA ALA A 604 -2.99 34.91 -28.31
C ALA A 604 -2.46 35.73 -27.13
N CYS A 605 -2.35 37.05 -27.30
CA CYS A 605 -1.96 37.94 -26.20
C CYS A 605 -3.03 37.97 -25.09
N PRO A 606 -2.62 38.10 -23.81
CA PRO A 606 -3.53 38.13 -22.67
C PRO A 606 -4.68 39.14 -22.80
N ALA A 607 -5.90 38.67 -22.58
CA ALA A 607 -7.12 39.46 -22.71
C ALA A 607 -7.97 39.36 -21.43
N GLY A 608 -7.68 40.24 -20.45
CA GLY A 608 -8.43 40.30 -19.20
C GLY A 608 -8.01 39.23 -18.19
N VAL A 609 -6.72 38.91 -18.15
CA VAL A 609 -6.15 38.02 -17.13
C VAL A 609 -5.86 38.81 -15.85
N LEU A 610 -6.00 38.19 -14.68
CA LEU A 610 -5.67 38.82 -13.40
C LEU A 610 -4.15 38.97 -13.28
N GLY A 611 -3.67 40.20 -13.12
CA GLY A 611 -2.28 40.54 -12.81
C GLY A 611 -2.08 40.80 -11.32
N GLU A 612 -0.94 41.42 -10.97
CA GLU A 612 -0.67 41.88 -9.61
C GLU A 612 -1.73 42.91 -9.16
N ASN A 613 -2.11 42.86 -7.88
CA ASN A 613 -3.11 43.74 -7.24
C ASN A 613 -4.55 43.63 -7.78
N ASP A 614 -4.99 42.44 -8.22
CA ASP A 614 -6.34 42.20 -8.77
C ASP A 614 -6.69 43.09 -9.99
N THR A 615 -5.67 43.56 -10.71
CA THR A 615 -5.85 44.38 -11.91
C THR A 615 -5.98 43.51 -13.16
N LEU A 616 -6.94 43.82 -14.04
CA LEU A 616 -7.11 43.12 -15.31
C LEU A 616 -6.05 43.58 -16.31
N VAL A 617 -5.18 42.66 -16.72
CA VAL A 617 -4.12 42.88 -17.71
C VAL A 617 -4.66 42.60 -19.10
N TRP A 618 -4.48 43.58 -19.98
CA TRP A 618 -4.79 43.48 -21.39
C TRP A 618 -3.55 43.78 -22.21
N LYS A 619 -3.26 42.93 -23.19
CA LYS A 619 -2.16 43.10 -24.13
C LYS A 619 -2.67 42.98 -25.56
N TYR A 620 -1.97 43.64 -26.47
CA TYR A 620 -2.20 43.55 -27.92
C TYR A 620 -0.91 43.13 -28.61
N ALA A 621 -1.02 42.49 -29.77
CA ALA A 621 0.15 42.13 -30.57
C ALA A 621 0.63 43.32 -31.40
N ASP A 622 1.93 43.62 -31.36
CA ASP A 622 2.56 44.58 -32.25
C ASP A 622 2.88 43.97 -33.64
N ALA A 623 3.51 44.77 -34.51
CA ALA A 623 3.88 44.36 -35.86
C ALA A 623 4.91 43.21 -35.91
N ASN A 624 5.67 43.00 -34.83
CA ASN A 624 6.64 41.92 -34.69
C ASN A 624 6.04 40.71 -33.95
N ALA A 625 4.72 40.69 -33.73
CA ALA A 625 4.00 39.69 -32.97
C ALA A 625 4.41 39.61 -31.49
N VAL A 626 4.95 40.68 -30.91
CA VAL A 626 5.22 40.78 -29.46
C VAL A 626 4.01 41.38 -28.75
N CYS A 627 3.62 40.80 -27.63
CA CYS A 627 2.49 41.25 -26.82
C CYS A 627 2.88 42.46 -25.97
N GLN A 628 2.30 43.62 -26.26
CA GLN A 628 2.51 44.88 -25.56
C GLN A 628 1.32 45.20 -24.65
N LEU A 629 1.58 45.85 -23.51
CA LEU A 629 0.52 46.27 -22.59
C LEU A 629 -0.39 47.32 -23.24
N CYS A 630 -1.70 47.17 -23.03
CA CYS A 630 -2.67 48.20 -23.34
C CYS A 630 -2.50 49.40 -22.40
N HIS A 631 -3.00 50.55 -22.84
CA HIS A 631 -3.08 51.73 -21.97
C HIS A 631 -3.88 51.41 -20.68
N PRO A 632 -3.48 51.89 -19.49
CA PRO A 632 -4.13 51.56 -18.22
C PRO A 632 -5.65 51.80 -18.16
N ASN A 633 -6.15 52.77 -18.93
CA ASN A 633 -7.59 53.08 -19.01
C ASN A 633 -8.38 52.18 -19.98
N CYS A 634 -7.74 51.29 -20.74
CA CYS A 634 -8.44 50.34 -21.61
C CYS A 634 -8.97 49.16 -20.77
N THR A 635 -10.23 49.22 -20.35
CA THR A 635 -10.85 48.17 -19.50
C THR A 635 -11.35 46.93 -20.26
N ARG A 636 -11.39 46.98 -21.60
CA ARG A 636 -11.92 45.91 -22.48
C ARG A 636 -10.95 45.54 -23.61
N GLY A 637 -9.66 45.66 -23.36
CA GLY A 637 -8.62 45.43 -24.36
C GLY A 637 -8.34 46.61 -25.26
N CYS A 638 -7.37 46.44 -26.16
CA CYS A 638 -6.92 47.45 -27.10
C CYS A 638 -6.40 46.82 -28.39
N LYS A 639 -6.30 47.61 -29.46
CA LYS A 639 -5.61 47.22 -30.71
C LYS A 639 -4.26 47.94 -30.90
N GLY A 640 -3.88 48.80 -29.97
CA GLY A 640 -2.70 49.65 -30.05
C GLY A 640 -2.39 50.29 -28.69
N PRO A 641 -1.27 51.01 -28.56
CA PRO A 641 -0.79 51.54 -27.28
C PRO A 641 -1.60 52.72 -26.75
N GLY A 642 -2.32 53.43 -27.63
CA GLY A 642 -3.08 54.63 -27.28
C GLY A 642 -4.53 54.36 -26.87
N LEU A 643 -5.16 55.36 -26.23
CA LEU A 643 -6.59 55.36 -25.88
C LEU A 643 -7.52 55.18 -27.09
N GLU A 644 -7.10 55.63 -28.27
CA GLU A 644 -7.82 55.46 -29.54
C GLU A 644 -8.02 53.98 -29.91
N GLY A 645 -7.10 53.13 -29.47
CA GLY A 645 -7.15 51.69 -29.68
C GLY A 645 -8.08 50.93 -28.74
N CYS A 646 -8.59 51.55 -27.67
CA CYS A 646 -9.58 50.91 -26.80
C CYS A 646 -10.96 50.90 -27.51
N PRO A 647 -11.73 49.79 -27.47
CA PRO A 647 -13.09 49.79 -28.01
C PRO A 647 -13.96 50.83 -27.28
N ASN A 648 -14.30 51.92 -27.99
CA ASN A 648 -15.09 53.07 -27.54
C ASN A 648 -14.90 53.37 -26.04
N GLY A 649 -13.77 54.05 -25.80
CA GLY A 649 -13.25 54.54 -24.52
C GLY A 649 -14.26 54.63 -23.38
N SER A 650 -13.92 53.94 -22.29
CA SER A 650 -14.32 54.24 -20.90
C SER A 650 -15.47 55.25 -20.76
N LYS A 651 -16.69 54.90 -21.21
CA LYS A 651 -17.88 55.71 -20.93
C LYS A 651 -18.33 55.40 -19.51
N THR A 652 -17.55 55.82 -18.53
CA THR A 652 -17.98 55.93 -17.14
C THR A 652 -17.08 56.95 -16.46
N PRO A 653 -17.62 58.15 -16.17
CA PRO A 653 -18.61 58.24 -15.10
C PRO A 653 -19.87 59.03 -15.51
N SER A 654 -20.68 58.47 -16.41
CA SER A 654 -22.04 59.00 -16.64
C SER A 654 -22.96 58.79 -15.43
N ILE A 655 -22.63 57.83 -14.56
CA ILE A 655 -23.37 57.61 -13.29
C ILE A 655 -23.07 58.74 -12.30
N ALA A 656 -21.82 59.21 -12.20
CA ALA A 656 -21.48 60.31 -11.30
C ALA A 656 -22.16 61.62 -11.72
N ALA A 657 -22.21 61.91 -13.04
CA ALA A 657 -22.93 63.09 -13.54
C ALA A 657 -24.44 63.03 -13.27
N GLY A 658 -25.06 61.84 -13.36
CA GLY A 658 -26.48 61.64 -13.02
C GLY A 658 -26.77 61.82 -11.53
N VAL A 659 -25.91 61.30 -10.65
CA VAL A 659 -26.06 61.45 -9.20
C VAL A 659 -25.84 62.90 -8.75
N VAL A 660 -24.81 63.57 -9.29
CA VAL A 660 -24.53 64.99 -8.98
C VAL A 660 -25.65 65.89 -9.54
N GLY A 661 -26.13 65.61 -10.76
CA GLY A 661 -27.26 66.34 -11.35
C GLY A 661 -28.57 66.14 -10.58
N GLY A 662 -28.85 64.91 -10.12
CA GLY A 662 -30.00 64.59 -9.28
C GLY A 662 -29.95 65.28 -7.91
N LEU A 663 -28.79 65.26 -7.25
CA LEU A 663 -28.57 65.97 -5.99
C LEU A 663 -28.72 67.48 -6.14
N LEU A 664 -28.17 68.08 -7.21
CA LEU A 664 -28.32 69.50 -7.50
C LEU A 664 -29.79 69.88 -7.75
N CYS A 665 -30.54 69.08 -8.51
CA CYS A 665 -31.97 69.29 -8.71
C CYS A 665 -32.74 69.24 -7.38
N LEU A 666 -32.45 68.28 -6.50
CA LEU A 666 -33.09 68.19 -5.19
C LEU A 666 -32.79 69.41 -4.30
N VAL A 667 -31.56 69.91 -4.31
CA VAL A 667 -31.17 71.12 -3.57
C VAL A 667 -31.88 72.36 -4.13
N VAL A 668 -31.96 72.51 -5.45
CA VAL A 668 -32.65 73.64 -6.11
C VAL A 668 -34.15 73.61 -5.81
N VAL A 669 -34.79 72.44 -5.87
CA VAL A 669 -36.21 72.28 -5.51
C VAL A 669 -36.43 72.58 -4.02
N GLY A 670 -35.55 72.10 -3.13
CA GLY A 670 -35.60 72.38 -1.70
C GLY A 670 -35.47 73.88 -1.39
N LEU A 671 -34.53 74.58 -2.04
CA LEU A 671 -34.37 76.02 -1.94
C LEU A 671 -35.59 76.78 -2.48
N GLY A 672 -36.16 76.34 -3.61
CA GLY A 672 -37.39 76.92 -4.17
C GLY A 672 -38.59 76.82 -3.22
N ILE A 673 -38.79 75.65 -2.61
CA ILE A 673 -39.84 75.43 -1.61
C ILE A 673 -39.58 76.28 -0.36
N GLY A 674 -38.33 76.32 0.13
CA GLY A 674 -37.95 77.15 1.28
C GLY A 674 -38.19 78.65 1.04
N LEU A 675 -37.83 79.16 -0.14
CA LEU A 675 -38.08 80.55 -0.53
C LEU A 675 -39.58 80.85 -0.67
N TYR A 676 -40.36 79.91 -1.20
CA TYR A 676 -41.82 80.03 -1.30
C TYR A 676 -42.48 80.09 0.09
N LEU A 677 -42.10 79.19 1.00
CA LEU A 677 -42.57 79.19 2.40
C LEU A 677 -42.16 80.48 3.12
N ARG A 678 -40.92 80.94 2.93
CA ARG A 678 -40.41 82.19 3.52
C ARG A 678 -41.20 83.40 3.01
N ARG A 679 -41.48 83.49 1.70
CA ARG A 679 -42.35 84.53 1.12
C ARG A 679 -43.73 84.51 1.75
N ARG A 680 -44.35 83.33 1.87
CA ARG A 680 -45.70 83.16 2.46
C ARG A 680 -45.73 83.58 3.93
N HIS A 681 -44.67 83.27 4.68
CA HIS A 681 -44.54 83.64 6.10
C HIS A 681 -44.36 85.17 6.29
N ILE A 682 -43.61 85.82 5.40
CA ILE A 682 -43.45 87.29 5.41
C ILE A 682 -44.76 88.00 5.09
N VAL A 683 -45.52 87.51 4.10
CA VAL A 683 -46.84 88.07 3.74
C VAL A 683 -47.82 87.94 4.91
N ARG A 684 -47.89 86.77 5.57
CA ARG A 684 -48.72 86.58 6.77
C ARG A 684 -48.35 87.53 7.92
N LYS A 685 -47.06 87.78 8.16
CA LYS A 685 -46.62 88.75 9.17
C LYS A 685 -47.05 90.18 8.83
N ARG A 686 -47.05 90.57 7.55
CA ARG A 686 -47.51 91.90 7.11
C ARG A 686 -49.02 92.07 7.22
N THR A 687 -49.81 91.04 6.90
CA THR A 687 -51.27 91.09 7.07
C THR A 687 -51.69 91.17 8.53
N LEU A 688 -50.99 90.46 9.44
CA LEU A 688 -51.30 90.50 10.87
C LEU A 688 -51.04 91.88 11.49
N ARG A 689 -49.96 92.58 11.08
CA ARG A 689 -49.68 93.94 11.56
C ARG A 689 -50.75 94.96 11.13
N ARG A 690 -51.27 94.84 9.91
CA ARG A 690 -52.35 95.72 9.42
C ARG A 690 -53.63 95.56 10.25
N LEU A 691 -54.01 94.33 10.56
CA LEU A 691 -55.20 94.06 11.38
C LEU A 691 -55.08 94.54 12.83
N LEU A 692 -53.86 94.56 13.38
CA LEU A 692 -53.62 95.10 14.73
C LEU A 692 -53.69 96.64 14.75
N GLN A 693 -53.19 97.32 13.71
CA GLN A 693 -53.26 98.79 13.63
C GLN A 693 -54.69 99.34 13.46
N GLU A 694 -55.60 98.59 12.84
CA GLU A 694 -57.00 99.03 12.69
C GLU A 694 -57.83 98.94 13.98
N ARG A 695 -57.35 98.24 15.03
CA ARG A 695 -58.10 98.10 16.29
C ARG A 695 -57.74 99.12 17.38
N GLU A 696 -56.67 99.90 17.23
CA GLU A 696 -56.25 100.86 18.26
C GLU A 696 -56.71 102.31 18.03
N LEU A 697 -57.56 102.58 17.02
CA LEU A 697 -58.21 103.89 16.84
C LEU A 697 -59.71 103.83 17.15
N VAL A 698 -60.04 103.62 18.43
CA VAL A 698 -61.31 104.09 18.99
C VAL A 698 -61.00 104.64 20.38
N GLU A 699 -60.64 105.93 20.45
CA GLU A 699 -60.67 106.68 21.70
C GLU A 699 -62.14 107.01 22.04
N PRO A 700 -62.61 106.72 23.26
CA PRO A 700 -63.82 107.34 23.77
C PRO A 700 -63.50 108.77 24.22
N LEU A 701 -64.30 109.70 23.71
CA LEU A 701 -64.53 110.99 24.34
C LEU A 701 -65.18 110.77 25.71
N THR A 702 -64.59 111.34 26.75
CA THR A 702 -65.30 111.82 27.93
C THR A 702 -65.16 113.33 28.00
N PRO A 703 -66.25 114.10 28.14
CA PRO A 703 -66.25 115.16 29.13
C PRO A 703 -66.33 114.59 30.54
#